data_AF-A0A154PDH2-F1
#
_entry.id   AF-A0A154PDH2-F1
#
_cell.length_a   1.000
_cell.length_b   1.000
_cell.length_c   1.000
_cell.angle_alpha   90.00
_cell.angle_beta   90.00
_cell.angle_gamma   90.00
#
_symmetry.space_group_name_H-M   'P 1'
#
loop_
_entity.id
_entity.type
_entity.pdbx_description
1 polymer ?
#
loop_
_entity_poly.entity_id
_entity_poly.type
_entity_poly.pdbx_seq_one_letter_code
_entity_poly.pdbx_strand_id
1 'polypeptide(L)'
;MQTVRLSSGYVMPLVGFGTYKIQGRDTIYQVIDESLKAGFRSIDTAVVYRNEQDIGYALKSLLPKYNLQRSDIFITTKLSPSENGNPEGIEQSVQQSLEALNITYIDLYLIHWPGASRIPESSGNNSDLRAKTWDKLVDLQKQGLIRSIGVSNYTIYHLEELLKNCKSIIPAVNQVECHPHYRQEELIKYCNEKDIHIQAYSSLGSSSNTNLLRDPIVTQIASHLNVSPAQLLLKWALQQGIGIIPKAVKMEHIRDNIQLDFLIDKENIVAKLCIEKYMRLSKNGKPSEKEWTVLSGIVLKKHDDSLSLVALATGTKCLGELDLINTEMYEEGCRLNDSHAEVLARRAFLRYLYEEIDLLFCSARSNIFTLNEKKQISLHNGVSFHFFTSQTPCGDCSIFRKDEFHEHDAPPNKIKKYDCNDTGDVIVEYSKNKQEEQNIKDIHRTGAKCIKTDRYQDSHLPGVNYHVTGPLRTKPGRGNPTLSLSCSDKMAKWNILGLQGALLSMLIPPIKMETVVVGGGCPFSLEAMNRGLYKRFNKNMYKLKVMQAQVSFKQQKSHNKKHPCPSSIIWSAVRHRDTEVAVEGRKQGATKRKKGSNLRITRRALFEVFLKTCDKYQHSDCNIRHPKKITYLDCKKWSKSYQNLWNTLKSESFHAWNSKPTSLQTFVL
;
A
#
# COMPACT_ATOMS: atom_id res chain seq x y z
N MET A 1 2.21 22.49 -13.14
CA MET A 1 2.75 21.32 -13.88
C MET A 1 4.00 20.84 -13.16
N GLN A 2 4.17 19.53 -12.97
CA GLN A 2 5.36 19.00 -12.27
C GLN A 2 6.62 19.20 -13.11
N THR A 3 7.72 19.52 -12.46
CA THR A 3 9.02 19.76 -13.11
C THR A 3 10.14 19.04 -12.35
N VAL A 4 11.27 18.85 -13.04
CA VAL A 4 12.51 18.34 -12.46
C VAL A 4 13.65 19.29 -12.80
N ARG A 5 14.59 19.49 -11.87
CA ARG A 5 15.86 20.17 -12.16
C ARG A 5 16.84 19.11 -12.66
N LEU A 6 17.30 19.26 -13.90
CA LEU A 6 18.29 18.39 -14.52
C LEU A 6 19.68 18.66 -13.94
N SER A 7 20.60 17.70 -14.11
CA SER A 7 22.01 17.85 -13.72
C SER A 7 22.74 19.00 -14.44
N SER A 8 22.23 19.43 -15.59
CA SER A 8 22.64 20.64 -16.30
C SER A 8 22.20 21.96 -15.63
N GLY A 9 21.39 21.89 -14.58
CA GLY A 9 20.83 23.05 -13.87
C GLY A 9 19.54 23.61 -14.45
N TYR A 10 19.11 23.18 -15.65
CA TYR A 10 17.87 23.62 -16.27
C TYR A 10 16.65 22.85 -15.72
N VAL A 11 15.47 23.47 -15.80
CA VAL A 11 14.21 22.88 -15.32
C VAL A 11 13.43 22.31 -16.50
N MET A 12 13.09 21.02 -16.41
CA MET A 12 12.32 20.30 -17.44
C MET A 12 10.91 19.97 -16.91
N PRO A 13 9.83 20.25 -17.68
CA PRO A 13 8.51 19.73 -17.39
C PRO A 13 8.47 18.20 -17.50
N LEU A 14 7.86 17.52 -16.53
CA LEU A 14 7.76 16.06 -16.54
C LEU A 14 6.72 15.53 -17.53
N VAL A 15 5.83 16.38 -18.05
CA VAL A 15 4.82 16.01 -19.04
C VAL A 15 5.11 16.75 -20.33
N GLY A 16 5.58 16.02 -21.33
CA GLY A 16 5.84 16.54 -22.68
C GLY A 16 4.87 15.98 -23.72
N PHE A 17 4.77 16.67 -24.85
CA PHE A 17 3.96 16.25 -25.99
C PHE A 17 4.84 15.53 -27.02
N GLY A 18 4.61 14.23 -27.23
CA GLY A 18 5.36 13.44 -28.20
C GLY A 18 4.82 13.62 -29.63
N THR A 19 5.72 13.82 -30.60
CA THR A 19 5.35 14.12 -32.00
C THR A 19 5.65 13.01 -33.00
N TYR A 20 6.16 11.86 -32.54
CA TYR A 20 6.49 10.73 -33.41
C TYR A 20 5.27 10.26 -34.24
N LYS A 21 5.48 10.06 -35.55
CA LYS A 21 4.45 9.69 -36.53
C LYS A 21 3.30 10.70 -36.70
N ILE A 22 3.45 11.95 -36.25
CA ILE A 22 2.54 13.04 -36.64
C ILE A 22 3.12 13.71 -37.88
N GLN A 23 2.34 13.72 -38.97
CA GLN A 23 2.74 14.22 -40.28
C GLN A 23 1.67 15.16 -40.83
N GLY A 24 2.09 16.05 -41.71
CA GLY A 24 1.22 17.05 -42.34
C GLY A 24 1.13 18.34 -41.52
N ARG A 25 1.41 19.47 -42.18
CA ARG A 25 1.48 20.79 -41.56
C ARG A 25 0.22 21.16 -40.78
N ASP A 26 -0.96 20.96 -41.36
CA ASP A 26 -2.24 21.31 -40.72
C ASP A 26 -2.49 20.47 -39.47
N THR A 27 -2.23 19.16 -39.53
CA THR A 27 -2.34 18.26 -38.37
C THR A 27 -1.40 18.68 -37.26
N ILE A 28 -0.13 18.98 -37.58
CA ILE A 28 0.87 19.44 -36.61
C ILE A 28 0.42 20.75 -35.98
N TYR A 29 -0.01 21.72 -36.79
CA TYR A 29 -0.51 22.99 -36.30
C TYR A 29 -1.66 22.80 -35.30
N GLN A 30 -2.65 21.97 -35.65
CA GLN A 30 -3.82 21.70 -34.80
C GLN A 30 -3.45 21.02 -33.48
N VAL A 31 -2.57 20.01 -33.50
CA VAL A 31 -2.20 19.31 -32.26
C VAL A 31 -1.29 20.16 -31.37
N ILE A 32 -0.40 20.97 -31.95
CA ILE A 32 0.43 21.91 -31.19
C ILE A 32 -0.46 23.00 -30.58
N ASP A 33 -1.41 23.56 -31.34
CA ASP A 33 -2.40 24.53 -30.83
C ASP A 33 -3.18 23.98 -29.64
N GLU A 34 -3.74 22.77 -29.78
CA GLU A 34 -4.48 22.12 -28.70
C GLU A 34 -3.55 21.78 -27.51
N SER A 35 -2.31 21.36 -27.74
CA SER A 35 -1.36 21.06 -26.65
C SER A 35 -1.03 22.30 -25.82
N LEU A 36 -0.77 23.45 -26.48
CA LEU A 36 -0.44 24.70 -25.81
C LEU A 36 -1.64 25.22 -25.02
N LYS A 37 -2.85 25.12 -25.61
CA LYS A 37 -4.13 25.42 -24.97
C LYS A 37 -4.41 24.57 -23.73
N ALA A 38 -4.16 23.27 -23.82
CA ALA A 38 -4.33 22.33 -22.71
C ALA A 38 -3.29 22.53 -21.59
N GLY A 39 -2.18 23.22 -21.88
CA GLY A 39 -1.19 23.64 -20.90
C GLY A 39 0.18 22.97 -21.05
N PHE A 40 0.43 22.19 -22.11
CA PHE A 40 1.76 21.62 -22.35
C PHE A 40 2.80 22.72 -22.51
N ARG A 41 3.97 22.50 -21.89
CA ARG A 41 5.14 23.38 -21.99
C ARG A 41 6.41 22.61 -22.35
N SER A 42 6.27 21.38 -22.84
CA SER A 42 7.38 20.56 -23.32
C SER A 42 6.95 19.83 -24.60
N ILE A 43 7.80 19.86 -25.62
CA ILE A 43 7.58 19.21 -26.92
C ILE A 43 8.76 18.29 -27.20
N ASP A 44 8.48 17.03 -27.49
CA ASP A 44 9.46 16.02 -27.89
C ASP A 44 9.36 15.75 -29.40
N THR A 45 10.46 16.00 -30.10
CA THR A 45 10.64 15.74 -31.53
C THR A 45 11.96 15.01 -31.78
N ALA A 46 12.30 14.77 -33.04
CA ALA A 46 13.59 14.25 -33.49
C ALA A 46 13.77 14.56 -34.98
N VAL A 47 15.01 14.70 -35.43
CA VAL A 47 15.34 14.89 -36.86
C VAL A 47 14.68 13.82 -37.74
N VAL A 48 14.72 12.55 -37.28
CA VAL A 48 14.16 11.41 -38.02
C VAL A 48 12.63 11.41 -38.07
N TYR A 49 11.93 12.24 -37.30
CA TYR A 49 10.47 12.37 -37.37
C TYR A 49 10.03 13.23 -38.55
N ARG A 50 10.94 14.04 -39.12
CA ARG A 50 10.73 14.86 -40.33
C ARG A 50 9.55 15.83 -40.22
N ASN A 51 9.33 16.38 -39.04
CA ASN A 51 8.23 17.29 -38.75
C ASN A 51 8.65 18.55 -37.99
N GLU A 52 9.95 18.76 -37.75
CA GLU A 52 10.48 19.92 -37.02
C GLU A 52 10.14 21.26 -37.68
N GLN A 53 10.17 21.32 -39.02
CA GLN A 53 9.83 22.54 -39.76
C GLN A 53 8.38 22.98 -39.54
N ASP A 54 7.45 22.02 -39.55
CA ASP A 54 6.04 22.30 -39.31
C ASP A 54 5.77 22.64 -37.84
N ILE A 55 6.51 22.05 -36.89
CA ILE A 55 6.47 22.42 -35.48
C ILE A 55 6.98 23.86 -35.29
N GLY A 56 8.10 24.23 -35.93
CA GLY A 56 8.65 25.58 -35.87
C GLY A 56 7.70 26.63 -36.44
N TYR A 57 7.05 26.33 -37.56
CA TYR A 57 5.96 27.14 -38.11
C TYR A 57 4.81 27.31 -37.12
N ALA A 58 4.32 26.22 -36.53
CA ALA A 58 3.23 26.25 -35.56
C ALA A 58 3.60 27.10 -34.33
N LEU A 59 4.78 26.90 -33.75
CA LEU A 59 5.24 27.65 -32.57
C LEU A 59 5.36 29.15 -32.85
N LYS A 60 5.94 29.54 -34.00
CA LYS A 60 6.06 30.95 -34.39
C LYS A 60 4.70 31.66 -34.40
N SER A 61 3.66 30.99 -34.88
CA SER A 61 2.30 31.54 -34.95
C SER A 61 1.53 31.45 -33.64
N LEU A 62 1.71 30.38 -32.87
CA LEU A 62 0.85 30.05 -31.72
C LEU A 62 1.36 30.58 -30.39
N LEU A 63 2.67 30.79 -30.21
CA LEU A 63 3.18 31.31 -28.94
C LEU A 63 2.59 32.69 -28.58
N PRO A 64 2.51 33.67 -29.51
CA PRO A 64 1.86 34.95 -29.23
C PRO A 64 0.37 34.79 -28.88
N LYS A 65 -0.35 33.86 -29.54
CA LYS A 65 -1.77 33.57 -29.27
C LYS A 65 -2.03 33.18 -27.81
N TYR A 66 -1.07 32.52 -27.16
CA TYR A 66 -1.17 32.09 -25.76
C TYR A 66 -0.38 32.96 -24.77
N ASN A 67 0.12 34.11 -25.22
CA ASN A 67 1.01 34.98 -24.43
C ASN A 67 2.24 34.22 -23.87
N LEU A 68 2.81 33.35 -24.70
CA LEU A 68 4.00 32.57 -24.40
C LEU A 68 5.19 33.06 -25.21
N GLN A 69 6.38 32.86 -24.67
CA GLN A 69 7.66 33.13 -25.30
C GLN A 69 8.40 31.81 -25.55
N ARG A 70 9.48 31.86 -26.36
CA ARG A 70 10.34 30.70 -26.58
C ARG A 70 10.88 30.10 -25.27
N SER A 71 11.16 30.94 -24.27
CA SER A 71 11.64 30.51 -22.95
C SER A 71 10.63 29.71 -22.14
N ASP A 72 9.33 29.80 -22.48
CA ASP A 72 8.27 29.08 -21.76
C ASP A 72 8.06 27.65 -22.27
N ILE A 73 8.68 27.29 -23.39
CA ILE A 73 8.58 25.96 -24.01
C ILE A 73 9.91 25.24 -23.89
N PHE A 74 9.89 24.04 -23.34
CA PHE A 74 11.03 23.14 -23.31
C PHE A 74 11.02 22.26 -24.58
N ILE A 75 12.01 22.42 -25.46
CA ILE A 75 12.07 21.64 -26.71
C ILE A 75 13.15 20.57 -26.62
N THR A 76 12.74 19.32 -26.81
CA THR A 76 13.63 18.17 -26.95
C THR A 76 13.69 17.73 -28.40
N THR A 77 14.89 17.60 -28.97
CA THR A 77 15.11 16.92 -30.25
C THR A 77 16.28 15.94 -30.18
N LYS A 78 16.49 15.14 -31.22
CA LYS A 78 17.38 13.97 -31.18
C LYS A 78 18.18 13.83 -32.48
N LEU A 79 19.47 13.54 -32.32
CA LEU A 79 20.40 13.26 -33.39
C LEU A 79 20.01 11.98 -34.14
N SER A 80 20.02 12.02 -35.46
CA SER A 80 19.86 10.82 -36.29
C SER A 80 21.03 9.83 -36.08
N PRO A 81 20.78 8.52 -35.99
CA PRO A 81 21.85 7.52 -35.98
C PRO A 81 22.79 7.59 -37.20
N SER A 82 22.38 8.24 -38.30
CA SER A 82 23.24 8.46 -39.48
C SER A 82 24.45 9.35 -39.20
N GLU A 83 24.35 10.26 -38.23
CA GLU A 83 25.41 11.22 -37.91
C GLU A 83 26.24 10.82 -36.68
N ASN A 84 25.94 9.68 -36.06
CA ASN A 84 26.70 9.19 -34.90
C ASN A 84 28.18 9.03 -35.28
N GLY A 85 29.04 9.76 -34.57
CA GLY A 85 30.49 9.75 -34.71
C GLY A 85 31.04 10.63 -35.84
N ASN A 86 30.19 11.42 -36.51
CA ASN A 86 30.56 12.40 -37.54
C ASN A 86 30.47 13.84 -37.00
N PRO A 87 31.57 14.48 -36.53
CA PRO A 87 31.52 15.79 -35.89
C PRO A 87 30.88 16.90 -36.75
N GLU A 88 31.19 16.95 -38.05
CA GLU A 88 30.63 17.94 -38.98
C GLU A 88 29.13 17.71 -39.20
N GLY A 89 28.73 16.45 -39.40
CA GLY A 89 27.32 16.06 -39.54
C GLY A 89 26.50 16.34 -38.28
N ILE A 90 27.08 16.16 -37.10
CA ILE A 90 26.42 16.49 -35.82
C ILE A 90 26.17 18.00 -35.71
N GLU A 91 27.16 18.83 -36.03
CA GLU A 91 27.02 20.29 -36.02
C GLU A 91 25.98 20.76 -37.03
N GLN A 92 26.04 20.23 -38.25
CA GLN A 92 25.06 20.52 -39.29
C GLN A 92 23.64 20.10 -38.86
N SER A 93 23.49 18.93 -38.24
CA SER A 93 22.20 18.43 -37.75
C SER A 93 21.61 19.34 -36.66
N VAL A 94 22.44 19.85 -35.76
CA VAL A 94 22.00 20.80 -34.72
C VAL A 94 21.56 22.13 -35.35
N GLN A 95 22.35 22.66 -36.28
CA GLN A 95 22.02 23.90 -36.99
C GLN A 95 20.71 23.77 -37.80
N GLN A 96 20.53 22.66 -38.51
CA GLN A 96 19.29 22.37 -39.24
C GLN A 96 18.09 22.27 -38.30
N SER A 97 18.26 21.68 -37.11
CA SER A 97 17.18 21.61 -36.11
C SER A 97 16.80 23.00 -35.59
N LEU A 98 17.80 23.85 -35.29
CA LEU A 98 17.58 25.25 -34.87
C LEU A 98 16.81 26.05 -35.93
N GLU A 99 17.21 25.92 -37.20
CA GLU A 99 16.55 26.56 -38.34
C GLU A 99 15.13 26.05 -38.58
N ALA A 100 14.95 24.72 -38.61
CA ALA A 100 13.65 24.09 -38.85
C ALA A 100 12.64 24.46 -37.74
N LEU A 101 13.06 24.39 -36.48
CA LEU A 101 12.22 24.76 -35.35
C LEU A 101 12.06 26.28 -35.20
N ASN A 102 12.84 27.08 -35.94
CA ASN A 102 12.89 28.54 -35.87
C ASN A 102 13.18 29.04 -34.43
N ILE A 103 14.26 28.51 -33.83
CA ILE A 103 14.71 28.80 -32.47
C ILE A 103 16.22 29.07 -32.42
N THR A 104 16.69 29.74 -31.38
CA THR A 104 18.11 30.10 -31.22
C THR A 104 18.89 29.16 -30.29
N TYR A 105 18.19 28.29 -29.56
CA TYR A 105 18.79 27.26 -28.71
C TYR A 105 17.84 26.07 -28.55
N ILE A 106 18.39 24.91 -28.23
CA ILE A 106 17.66 23.68 -27.90
C ILE A 106 17.74 23.42 -26.38
N ASP A 107 16.62 23.07 -25.74
CA ASP A 107 16.61 22.82 -24.29
C ASP A 107 17.24 21.47 -23.93
N LEU A 108 16.94 20.43 -24.73
CA LEU A 108 17.51 19.09 -24.59
C LEU A 108 17.80 18.46 -25.96
N TYR A 109 19.05 18.06 -26.19
CA TYR A 109 19.45 17.32 -27.40
C TYR A 109 19.91 15.91 -27.02
N LEU A 110 19.28 14.89 -27.60
CA LEU A 110 19.54 13.48 -27.28
C LEU A 110 20.29 12.78 -28.40
N ILE A 111 21.24 11.91 -28.04
CA ILE A 111 21.66 10.83 -28.96
C ILE A 111 20.49 9.84 -29.05
N HIS A 112 19.85 9.72 -30.21
CA HIS A 112 18.58 8.98 -30.34
C HIS A 112 18.74 7.46 -30.17
N TRP A 113 19.87 6.90 -30.61
CA TRP A 113 20.16 5.48 -30.52
C TRP A 113 21.65 5.25 -30.22
N PRO A 114 22.02 4.25 -29.39
CA PRO A 114 23.42 3.97 -29.04
C PRO A 114 24.28 3.40 -30.19
N GLY A 115 23.66 2.96 -31.27
CA GLY A 115 24.34 2.44 -32.47
C GLY A 115 24.36 3.45 -33.61
N ALA A 116 25.42 3.44 -34.42
CA ALA A 116 25.49 4.21 -35.64
C ALA A 116 24.81 3.49 -36.82
N SER A 117 24.23 4.25 -37.75
CA SER A 117 23.59 3.69 -38.93
C SER A 117 24.59 2.88 -39.76
N ARG A 118 24.14 1.75 -40.32
CA ARG A 118 24.96 0.82 -41.14
C ARG A 118 26.14 0.19 -40.39
N ILE A 119 26.23 0.34 -39.07
CA ILE A 119 27.19 -0.37 -38.22
C ILE A 119 26.42 -1.44 -37.42
N PRO A 120 26.85 -2.72 -37.43
CA PRO A 120 26.21 -3.75 -36.61
C PRO A 120 26.23 -3.38 -35.12
N GLU A 121 25.16 -3.67 -34.40
CA GLU A 121 25.04 -3.32 -32.97
C GLU A 121 26.15 -3.94 -32.12
N SER A 122 26.58 -5.16 -32.46
CA SER A 122 27.68 -5.88 -31.80
C SER A 122 29.08 -5.35 -32.13
N SER A 123 29.20 -4.37 -33.04
CA SER A 123 30.50 -3.83 -33.42
C SER A 123 31.10 -2.98 -32.31
N GLY A 124 32.36 -3.26 -31.93
CA GLY A 124 33.12 -2.45 -30.98
C GLY A 124 33.31 -1.00 -31.44
N ASN A 125 33.21 -0.73 -32.74
CA ASN A 125 33.30 0.62 -33.29
C ASN A 125 32.20 1.55 -32.75
N ASN A 126 31.04 1.02 -32.35
CA ASN A 126 29.97 1.85 -31.79
C ASN A 126 30.41 2.57 -30.51
N SER A 127 31.31 1.99 -29.70
CA SER A 127 31.85 2.65 -28.51
C SER A 127 32.56 3.96 -28.86
N ASP A 128 33.48 3.90 -29.83
CA ASP A 128 34.24 5.08 -30.25
C ASP A 128 33.35 6.13 -30.91
N LEU A 129 32.35 5.69 -31.70
CA LEU A 129 31.39 6.60 -32.33
C LEU A 129 30.49 7.28 -31.30
N ARG A 130 30.05 6.57 -30.24
CA ARG A 130 29.32 7.18 -29.12
C ARG A 130 30.16 8.22 -28.40
N ALA A 131 31.43 7.91 -28.11
CA ALA A 131 32.34 8.85 -27.45
C ALA A 131 32.58 10.11 -28.29
N LYS A 132 32.86 9.96 -29.59
CA LYS A 132 33.02 11.10 -30.53
C LYS A 132 31.75 11.95 -30.62
N THR A 133 30.58 11.30 -30.64
CA THR A 133 29.30 11.99 -30.66
C THR A 133 29.11 12.82 -29.40
N TRP A 134 29.34 12.21 -28.23
CA TRP A 134 29.20 12.89 -26.94
C TRP A 134 30.12 14.09 -26.82
N ASP A 135 31.39 13.93 -27.21
CA ASP A 135 32.37 15.01 -27.21
C ASP A 135 31.90 16.21 -28.04
N LYS A 136 31.39 15.97 -29.25
CA LYS A 136 30.88 17.06 -30.09
C LYS A 136 29.64 17.72 -29.48
N LEU A 137 28.74 16.96 -28.86
CA LEU A 137 27.58 17.53 -28.17
C LEU A 137 27.97 18.37 -26.95
N VAL A 138 29.02 17.99 -26.20
CA VAL A 138 29.60 18.79 -25.12
C VAL A 138 30.11 20.12 -25.65
N ASP A 139 30.79 20.13 -26.79
CA ASP A 139 31.29 21.37 -27.40
C ASP A 139 30.13 22.30 -27.83
N LEU A 140 29.10 21.75 -28.47
CA LEU A 140 27.91 22.52 -28.88
C LEU A 140 27.11 23.03 -27.68
N GLN A 141 27.11 22.30 -26.55
CA GLN A 141 26.53 22.78 -25.30
C GLN A 141 27.32 23.98 -24.74
N LYS A 142 28.66 23.92 -24.75
CA LYS A 142 29.52 25.03 -24.31
C LYS A 142 29.37 26.28 -25.18
N GLN A 143 29.06 26.11 -26.47
CA GLN A 143 28.75 27.21 -27.38
C GLN A 143 27.38 27.86 -27.11
N GLY A 144 26.55 27.28 -26.24
CA GLY A 144 25.22 27.81 -25.88
C GLY A 144 24.10 27.45 -26.85
N LEU A 145 24.38 26.65 -27.89
CA LEU A 145 23.38 26.17 -28.84
C LEU A 145 22.45 25.13 -28.22
N ILE A 146 22.95 24.39 -27.23
CA ILE A 146 22.23 23.35 -26.51
C ILE A 146 22.35 23.61 -25.01
N ARG A 147 21.23 23.60 -24.28
CA ARG A 147 21.23 23.79 -22.81
C ARG A 147 21.59 22.51 -22.07
N SER A 148 20.95 21.40 -22.45
CA SER A 148 21.17 20.08 -21.86
C SER A 148 21.40 19.03 -22.94
N ILE A 149 22.30 18.10 -22.68
CA ILE A 149 22.57 16.95 -23.55
C ILE A 149 22.22 15.67 -22.82
N GLY A 150 21.74 14.68 -23.56
CA GLY A 150 21.32 13.39 -23.01
C GLY A 150 21.35 12.28 -24.04
N VAL A 151 20.76 11.15 -23.69
CA VAL A 151 20.75 9.94 -24.51
C VAL A 151 19.35 9.33 -24.58
N SER A 152 19.14 8.43 -25.54
CA SER A 152 17.92 7.64 -25.65
C SER A 152 18.27 6.21 -26.02
N ASN A 153 17.54 5.26 -25.43
CA ASN A 153 17.75 3.81 -25.61
C ASN A 153 19.10 3.28 -25.09
N TYR A 154 19.72 3.99 -24.14
CA TYR A 154 20.97 3.54 -23.52
C TYR A 154 20.67 2.57 -22.38
N THR A 155 21.35 1.42 -22.39
CA THR A 155 21.36 0.45 -21.30
C THR A 155 22.40 0.86 -20.25
N ILE A 156 22.45 0.14 -19.12
CA ILE A 156 23.48 0.36 -18.09
C ILE A 156 24.88 0.25 -18.69
N TYR A 157 25.12 -0.75 -19.54
CA TYR A 157 26.39 -0.93 -20.24
C TYR A 157 26.79 0.30 -21.06
N HIS A 158 25.87 0.85 -21.87
CA HIS A 158 26.13 2.05 -22.67
C HIS A 158 26.39 3.28 -21.79
N LEU A 159 25.67 3.42 -20.67
CA LEU A 159 25.88 4.53 -19.73
C LEU A 159 27.22 4.43 -19.01
N GLU A 160 27.61 3.24 -18.56
CA GLU A 160 28.91 3.01 -17.91
C GLU A 160 30.08 3.33 -18.84
N GLU A 161 29.99 2.91 -20.10
CA GLU A 161 30.99 3.21 -21.12
C GLU A 161 31.10 4.73 -21.35
N LEU A 162 29.97 5.42 -21.50
CA LEU A 162 29.92 6.86 -21.70
C LEU A 162 30.51 7.61 -20.50
N LEU A 163 30.17 7.21 -19.27
CA LEU A 163 30.63 7.84 -18.04
C LEU A 163 32.13 7.64 -17.79
N LYS A 164 32.73 6.52 -18.23
CA LYS A 164 34.18 6.29 -18.14
C LYS A 164 34.98 7.27 -18.99
N ASN A 165 34.41 7.69 -20.13
CA ASN A 165 35.10 8.51 -21.14
C ASN A 165 34.62 9.98 -21.14
N CYS A 166 33.78 10.37 -20.17
CA CYS A 166 33.11 11.65 -20.11
C CYS A 166 34.03 12.80 -19.66
N LYS A 167 34.04 13.92 -20.41
CA LYS A 167 34.70 15.20 -20.05
C LYS A 167 33.91 16.01 -19.01
N SER A 168 33.50 15.37 -17.91
CA SER A 168 32.81 15.97 -16.74
C SER A 168 31.32 16.34 -16.91
N ILE A 169 30.70 16.13 -18.08
CA ILE A 169 29.26 16.36 -18.29
C ILE A 169 28.53 15.02 -18.41
N ILE A 170 27.77 14.68 -17.36
CA ILE A 170 26.91 13.49 -17.37
C ILE A 170 25.65 13.73 -18.22
N PRO A 171 25.04 12.68 -18.79
CA PRO A 171 23.75 12.83 -19.47
C PRO A 171 22.68 13.36 -18.53
N ALA A 172 22.00 14.43 -18.94
CA ALA A 172 20.91 15.00 -18.15
C ALA A 172 19.67 14.10 -18.14
N VAL A 173 19.42 13.40 -19.24
CA VAL A 173 18.25 12.53 -19.45
C VAL A 173 18.67 11.26 -20.18
N ASN A 174 18.07 10.13 -19.79
CA ASN A 174 18.00 8.91 -20.60
C ASN A 174 16.53 8.62 -20.95
N GLN A 175 16.17 8.78 -22.23
CA GLN A 175 14.80 8.58 -22.71
C GLN A 175 14.62 7.14 -23.24
N VAL A 176 13.75 6.34 -22.62
CA VAL A 176 13.61 4.89 -22.89
C VAL A 176 12.15 4.42 -22.91
N GLU A 177 11.88 3.25 -23.49
CA GLU A 177 10.57 2.61 -23.39
C GLU A 177 10.32 2.22 -21.93
N CYS A 178 9.28 2.77 -21.32
CA CYS A 178 8.96 2.42 -19.94
C CYS A 178 7.46 2.47 -19.68
N HIS A 179 6.91 1.33 -19.26
CA HIS A 179 5.50 1.16 -18.94
C HIS A 179 5.33 -0.08 -18.02
N PRO A 180 4.15 -0.35 -17.43
CA PRO A 180 3.97 -1.46 -16.49
C PRO A 180 4.43 -2.85 -17.00
N HIS A 181 4.28 -3.13 -18.30
CA HIS A 181 4.77 -4.39 -18.90
C HIS A 181 6.27 -4.40 -19.26
N TYR A 182 6.97 -3.27 -19.15
CA TYR A 182 8.40 -3.13 -19.47
C TYR A 182 9.01 -2.01 -18.62
N ARG A 183 9.27 -2.31 -17.34
CA ARG A 183 9.60 -1.30 -16.31
C ARG A 183 11.10 -0.95 -16.22
N GLN A 184 12.00 -1.77 -16.78
CA GLN A 184 13.46 -1.54 -16.75
C GLN A 184 14.01 -1.11 -15.36
N GLU A 185 13.65 -1.84 -14.29
CA GLU A 185 13.92 -1.40 -12.89
C GLU A 185 15.39 -1.12 -12.58
N GLU A 186 16.30 -1.98 -13.04
CA GLU A 186 17.73 -1.83 -12.80
C GLU A 186 18.28 -0.56 -13.45
N LEU A 187 17.81 -0.24 -14.67
CA LEU A 187 18.21 0.96 -15.38
C LEU A 187 17.70 2.23 -14.68
N ILE A 188 16.44 2.23 -14.22
CA ILE A 188 15.88 3.36 -13.47
C ILE A 188 16.70 3.62 -12.21
N LYS A 189 16.99 2.58 -11.44
CA LYS A 189 17.79 2.68 -10.22
C LYS A 189 19.18 3.23 -10.52
N TYR A 190 19.86 2.68 -11.54
CA TYR A 190 21.18 3.12 -11.95
C TYR A 190 21.19 4.60 -12.36
N CYS A 191 20.26 5.02 -13.21
CA CYS A 191 20.15 6.41 -13.65
C CYS A 191 19.90 7.37 -12.48
N ASN A 192 19.02 7.02 -11.54
CA ASN A 192 18.79 7.83 -10.33
C ASN A 192 20.05 7.96 -9.46
N GLU A 193 20.83 6.89 -9.28
CA GLU A 193 22.09 6.93 -8.53
C GLU A 193 23.16 7.80 -9.21
N LYS A 194 23.06 7.99 -10.53
CA LYS A 194 23.99 8.80 -11.34
C LYS A 194 23.47 10.20 -11.66
N ASP A 195 22.34 10.61 -11.08
CA ASP A 195 21.68 11.89 -11.38
C ASP A 195 21.33 12.09 -12.87
N ILE A 196 20.92 10.98 -13.52
CA ILE A 196 20.42 10.93 -14.89
C ILE A 196 18.91 10.76 -14.83
N HIS A 197 18.14 11.72 -15.35
CA HIS A 197 16.69 11.65 -15.29
C HIS A 197 16.12 10.65 -16.31
N ILE A 198 15.17 9.80 -15.89
CA ILE A 198 14.46 8.90 -16.80
C ILE A 198 13.23 9.59 -17.38
N GLN A 199 13.09 9.54 -18.71
CA GLN A 199 11.89 9.95 -19.41
C GLN A 199 11.34 8.78 -20.25
N ALA A 200 10.08 8.42 -20.03
CA ALA A 200 9.40 7.32 -20.67
C ALA A 200 8.78 7.73 -22.01
N TYR A 201 9.24 7.10 -23.10
CA TYR A 201 8.45 7.01 -24.33
C TYR A 201 7.60 5.74 -24.32
N SER A 202 6.60 5.65 -25.21
CA SER A 202 5.65 4.52 -25.28
C SER A 202 4.99 4.17 -23.94
N SER A 203 4.77 5.16 -23.07
CA SER A 203 4.19 4.98 -21.74
C SER A 203 2.75 4.41 -21.75
N LEU A 204 2.09 4.44 -22.91
CA LEU A 204 0.77 3.84 -23.15
C LEU A 204 0.83 2.45 -23.83
N GLY A 205 2.03 1.89 -23.99
CA GLY A 205 2.31 0.68 -24.77
C GLY A 205 2.70 1.00 -26.22
N SER A 206 3.48 0.11 -26.84
CA SER A 206 3.86 0.23 -28.25
C SER A 206 2.82 -0.43 -29.17
N SER A 207 2.71 0.08 -30.40
CA SER A 207 1.77 -0.43 -31.41
C SER A 207 2.00 -1.90 -31.80
N SER A 208 3.14 -2.48 -31.39
CA SER A 208 3.61 -3.77 -31.88
C SER A 208 3.31 -4.96 -30.96
N ASN A 209 3.02 -4.82 -29.66
CA ASN A 209 2.83 -6.03 -28.83
C ASN A 209 2.10 -5.93 -27.49
N THR A 210 1.60 -4.77 -27.06
CA THR A 210 0.93 -4.68 -25.75
C THR A 210 -0.41 -3.97 -25.83
N ASN A 211 -1.49 -4.71 -25.57
CA ASN A 211 -2.84 -4.13 -25.43
C ASN A 211 -2.98 -3.49 -24.04
N LEU A 212 -2.00 -2.68 -23.64
CA LEU A 212 -1.82 -2.18 -22.27
C LEU A 212 -3.01 -1.33 -21.80
N LEU A 213 -3.61 -0.55 -22.72
CA LEU A 213 -4.83 0.20 -22.46
C LEU A 213 -6.07 -0.69 -22.19
N ARG A 214 -6.03 -1.95 -22.61
CA ARG A 214 -7.10 -2.95 -22.41
C ARG A 214 -6.72 -4.02 -21.37
N ASP A 215 -5.58 -3.86 -20.69
CA ASP A 215 -5.17 -4.77 -19.64
C ASP A 215 -6.26 -4.81 -18.53
N PRO A 216 -6.70 -6.00 -18.08
CA PRO A 216 -7.78 -6.10 -17.09
C PRO A 216 -7.47 -5.39 -15.77
N ILE A 217 -6.21 -5.36 -15.34
CA ILE A 217 -5.78 -4.68 -14.12
C ILE A 217 -5.81 -3.17 -14.34
N VAL A 218 -5.29 -2.70 -15.48
CA VAL A 218 -5.29 -1.27 -15.83
C VAL A 218 -6.73 -0.75 -15.93
N THR A 219 -7.58 -1.41 -16.70
CA THR A 219 -8.98 -1.04 -16.88
C THR A 219 -9.76 -1.09 -15.56
N GLN A 220 -9.52 -2.11 -14.74
CA GLN A 220 -10.10 -2.20 -13.41
C GLN A 220 -9.69 -1.00 -12.56
N ILE A 221 -8.39 -0.72 -12.39
CA ILE A 221 -7.92 0.38 -11.52
C ILE A 221 -8.38 1.74 -12.06
N ALA A 222 -8.35 1.95 -13.38
CA ALA A 222 -8.77 3.19 -14.02
C ALA A 222 -10.26 3.46 -13.74
N SER A 223 -11.10 2.42 -13.88
CA SER A 223 -12.52 2.48 -13.51
C SER A 223 -12.71 2.83 -12.03
N HIS A 224 -11.91 2.25 -11.13
CA HIS A 224 -11.98 2.59 -9.69
C HIS A 224 -11.61 4.04 -9.39
N LEU A 225 -10.75 4.66 -10.19
CA LEU A 225 -10.30 6.04 -10.02
C LEU A 225 -11.14 7.03 -10.83
N ASN A 226 -12.12 6.55 -11.62
CA ASN A 226 -12.92 7.35 -12.55
C ASN A 226 -12.05 8.15 -13.54
N VAL A 227 -11.00 7.51 -14.06
CA VAL A 227 -10.08 8.06 -15.06
C VAL A 227 -9.95 7.07 -16.23
N SER A 228 -9.43 7.54 -17.37
CA SER A 228 -9.16 6.66 -18.49
C SER A 228 -7.96 5.73 -18.22
N PRO A 229 -7.88 4.55 -18.86
CA PRO A 229 -6.68 3.72 -18.82
C PRO A 229 -5.41 4.47 -19.20
N ALA A 230 -5.48 5.39 -20.16
CA ALA A 230 -4.36 6.23 -20.56
C ALA A 230 -3.89 7.14 -19.41
N GLN A 231 -4.82 7.87 -18.78
CA GLN A 231 -4.51 8.71 -17.61
C GLN A 231 -3.86 7.89 -16.51
N LEU A 232 -4.38 6.70 -16.19
CA LEU A 232 -3.80 5.81 -15.17
C LEU A 232 -2.34 5.45 -15.49
N LEU A 233 -2.05 5.04 -16.72
CA LEU A 233 -0.69 4.63 -17.14
C LEU A 233 0.30 5.81 -17.11
N LEU A 234 -0.13 6.98 -17.56
CA LEU A 234 0.67 8.19 -17.49
C LEU A 234 0.94 8.60 -16.04
N LYS A 235 -0.09 8.58 -15.19
CA LYS A 235 0.06 8.87 -13.76
C LYS A 235 0.96 7.87 -13.06
N TRP A 236 0.89 6.59 -13.44
CA TRP A 236 1.75 5.55 -12.89
C TRP A 236 3.24 5.87 -13.08
N ALA A 237 3.65 6.32 -14.27
CA ALA A 237 5.04 6.73 -14.49
C ALA A 237 5.38 8.03 -13.71
N LEU A 238 4.53 9.06 -13.79
CA LEU A 238 4.76 10.33 -13.11
C LEU A 238 4.89 10.20 -11.59
N GLN A 239 4.08 9.36 -10.93
CA GLN A 239 4.17 9.17 -9.47
C GLN A 239 5.48 8.52 -9.02
N GLN A 240 6.21 7.89 -9.94
CA GLN A 240 7.54 7.35 -9.70
C GLN A 240 8.65 8.36 -9.99
N GLY A 241 8.30 9.61 -10.35
CA GLY A 241 9.25 10.65 -10.73
C GLY A 241 9.78 10.50 -12.16
N ILE A 242 9.16 9.66 -13.00
CA ILE A 242 9.57 9.44 -14.39
C ILE A 242 8.83 10.44 -15.29
N GLY A 243 9.56 11.19 -16.12
CA GLY A 243 8.95 12.05 -17.13
C GLY A 243 8.22 11.23 -18.20
N ILE A 244 7.19 11.79 -18.84
CA ILE A 244 6.36 11.12 -19.86
C ILE A 244 6.21 12.00 -21.10
N ILE A 245 6.15 11.37 -22.27
CA ILE A 245 5.93 12.06 -23.56
C ILE A 245 4.83 11.40 -24.39
N PRO A 246 3.57 11.35 -23.90
CA PRO A 246 2.47 10.76 -24.65
C PRO A 246 2.24 11.48 -25.99
N LYS A 247 2.05 10.69 -27.05
CA LYS A 247 1.66 11.17 -28.38
C LYS A 247 0.15 11.05 -28.56
N ALA A 248 -0.49 12.09 -29.09
CA ALA A 248 -1.90 12.06 -29.45
C ALA A 248 -2.18 12.93 -30.68
N VAL A 249 -3.17 12.52 -31.49
CA VAL A 249 -3.71 13.33 -32.61
C VAL A 249 -5.16 13.74 -32.38
N LYS A 250 -5.89 13.01 -31.53
CA LYS A 250 -7.24 13.38 -31.13
C LYS A 250 -7.20 14.41 -30.01
N MET A 251 -7.94 15.49 -30.16
CA MET A 251 -7.93 16.63 -29.25
C MET A 251 -8.40 16.25 -27.83
N GLU A 252 -9.38 15.34 -27.72
CA GLU A 252 -9.80 14.77 -26.44
C GLU A 252 -8.63 14.09 -25.69
N HIS A 253 -7.85 13.25 -26.38
CA HIS A 253 -6.70 12.58 -25.79
C HIS A 253 -5.60 13.56 -25.39
N ILE A 254 -5.39 14.64 -26.16
CA ILE A 254 -4.41 15.69 -25.81
C ILE A 254 -4.78 16.31 -24.46
N ARG A 255 -6.06 16.63 -24.24
CA ARG A 255 -6.56 17.19 -22.98
C ARG A 255 -6.45 16.17 -21.83
N ASP A 256 -6.85 14.93 -22.06
CA ASP A 256 -6.80 13.88 -21.03
C ASP A 256 -5.37 13.59 -20.58
N ASN A 257 -4.41 13.58 -21.52
CA ASN A 257 -3.01 13.21 -21.25
C ASN A 257 -2.27 14.20 -20.33
N ILE A 258 -2.81 15.41 -20.13
CA ILE A 258 -2.25 16.40 -19.19
C ILE A 258 -3.07 16.50 -17.89
N GLN A 259 -4.33 16.05 -17.91
CA GLN A 259 -5.21 16.01 -16.74
C GLN A 259 -4.86 14.82 -15.84
N LEU A 260 -3.75 14.96 -15.10
CA LEU A 260 -3.18 13.93 -14.24
C LEU A 260 -3.19 14.33 -12.76
N ASP A 261 -4.14 15.19 -12.37
CA ASP A 261 -4.33 15.66 -10.99
C ASP A 261 -5.18 14.68 -10.15
N PHE A 262 -4.72 13.43 -10.09
CA PHE A 262 -5.25 12.39 -9.21
C PHE A 262 -4.09 11.55 -8.68
N LEU A 263 -4.32 10.72 -7.66
CA LEU A 263 -3.31 9.81 -7.13
C LEU A 263 -3.78 8.37 -7.29
N ILE A 264 -2.83 7.48 -7.59
CA ILE A 264 -3.00 6.03 -7.49
C ILE A 264 -2.83 5.67 -6.02
N ASP A 265 -3.89 5.88 -5.25
CA ASP A 265 -3.91 5.70 -3.80
C ASP A 265 -3.90 4.21 -3.43
N LYS A 266 -2.73 3.69 -3.09
CA LYS A 266 -2.54 2.29 -2.68
C LYS A 266 -3.45 1.92 -1.51
N GLU A 267 -3.62 2.84 -0.57
CA GLU A 267 -4.55 2.74 0.57
C GLU A 267 -6.01 2.60 0.13
N ASN A 268 -6.44 3.34 -0.91
CA ASN A 268 -7.79 3.24 -1.43
C ASN A 268 -7.99 1.93 -2.18
N ILE A 269 -6.99 1.43 -2.92
CA ILE A 269 -7.07 0.12 -3.58
C ILE A 269 -7.18 -0.99 -2.51
N VAL A 270 -6.36 -0.95 -1.46
CA VAL A 270 -6.42 -1.90 -0.33
C VAL A 270 -7.80 -1.88 0.35
N ALA A 271 -8.34 -0.69 0.63
CA ALA A 271 -9.67 -0.53 1.22
C ALA A 271 -10.78 -1.04 0.28
N LYS A 272 -10.74 -0.69 -1.01
CA LYS A 272 -11.72 -1.11 -2.04
C LYS A 272 -11.74 -2.63 -2.19
N LEU A 273 -10.59 -3.29 -2.30
CA LEU A 273 -10.50 -4.75 -2.37
C LEU A 273 -11.22 -5.43 -1.19
N CYS A 274 -11.04 -4.90 0.03
CA CYS A 274 -11.72 -5.41 1.23
C CYS A 274 -13.24 -5.17 1.17
N ILE A 275 -13.65 -3.94 0.84
CA ILE A 275 -15.07 -3.53 0.82
C ILE A 275 -15.83 -4.25 -0.28
N GLU A 276 -15.29 -4.34 -1.49
CA GLU A 276 -15.92 -5.04 -2.62
C GLU A 276 -16.06 -6.53 -2.35
N LYS A 277 -15.02 -7.18 -1.81
CA LYS A 277 -15.15 -8.58 -1.41
C LYS A 277 -16.28 -8.74 -0.41
N TYR A 278 -16.31 -7.89 0.63
CA TYR A 278 -17.40 -7.90 1.60
C TYR A 278 -18.77 -7.73 0.96
N MET A 279 -18.92 -6.81 0.00
CA MET A 279 -20.20 -6.59 -0.69
C MET A 279 -20.64 -7.83 -1.49
N ARG A 280 -19.69 -8.54 -2.13
CA ARG A 280 -19.96 -9.79 -2.86
C ARG A 280 -20.28 -11.00 -1.97
N LEU A 281 -19.93 -10.98 -0.68
CA LEU A 281 -20.30 -12.06 0.24
C LEU A 281 -21.82 -12.15 0.43
N SER A 282 -22.31 -13.34 0.81
CA SER A 282 -23.72 -13.56 1.13
C SER A 282 -24.24 -12.57 2.17
N LYS A 283 -25.55 -12.30 2.17
CA LYS A 283 -26.19 -11.44 3.19
C LYS A 283 -26.10 -12.01 4.61
N ASN A 284 -25.88 -13.32 4.76
CA ASN A 284 -25.78 -13.99 6.06
C ASN A 284 -24.64 -13.42 6.92
N GLY A 285 -24.98 -13.01 8.14
CA GLY A 285 -24.03 -12.44 9.10
C GLY A 285 -23.70 -10.95 8.90
N LYS A 286 -24.23 -10.31 7.84
CA LYS A 286 -24.10 -8.86 7.63
C LYS A 286 -25.04 -8.10 8.59
N PRO A 287 -24.67 -6.87 9.00
CA PRO A 287 -25.55 -6.03 9.82
C PRO A 287 -26.88 -5.72 9.14
N SER A 288 -27.97 -5.75 9.90
CA SER A 288 -29.24 -5.11 9.55
C SER A 288 -29.13 -3.57 9.57
N GLU A 289 -30.20 -2.87 9.20
CA GLU A 289 -30.21 -1.40 9.14
C GLU A 289 -29.93 -0.72 10.49
N LYS A 290 -30.36 -1.37 11.59
CA LYS A 290 -30.17 -0.92 12.98
C LYS A 290 -28.83 -1.35 13.57
N GLU A 291 -28.00 -2.06 12.80
CA GLU A 291 -26.74 -2.61 13.25
C GLU A 291 -25.54 -1.97 12.54
N TRP A 292 -24.39 -2.05 13.20
CA TRP A 292 -23.09 -1.69 12.60
C TRP A 292 -22.03 -2.74 12.92
N THR A 293 -20.96 -2.78 12.11
CA THR A 293 -19.80 -3.64 12.36
C THR A 293 -18.49 -2.93 12.01
N VAL A 294 -17.38 -3.60 12.26
CA VAL A 294 -16.06 -3.22 11.76
C VAL A 294 -15.68 -4.23 10.69
N LEU A 295 -15.02 -3.79 9.62
CA LEU A 295 -14.47 -4.63 8.58
C LEU A 295 -12.94 -4.57 8.66
N SER A 296 -12.26 -5.70 8.58
CA SER A 296 -10.80 -5.75 8.47
C SER A 296 -10.38 -6.80 7.47
N GLY A 297 -9.22 -6.60 6.85
CA GLY A 297 -8.69 -7.52 5.85
C GLY A 297 -7.18 -7.47 5.76
N ILE A 298 -6.61 -8.48 5.08
CA ILE A 298 -5.19 -8.53 4.75
C ILE A 298 -5.08 -8.72 3.24
N VAL A 299 -4.39 -7.79 2.59
CA VAL A 299 -4.13 -7.76 1.15
C VAL A 299 -2.67 -8.12 0.91
N LEU A 300 -2.44 -9.12 0.07
CA LEU A 300 -1.14 -9.54 -0.43
C LEU A 300 -0.75 -8.63 -1.61
N LYS A 301 0.47 -8.10 -1.55
CA LYS A 301 1.21 -7.62 -2.72
C LYS A 301 2.08 -8.76 -3.25
N LYS A 302 1.88 -9.14 -4.49
CA LYS A 302 2.67 -10.18 -5.17
C LYS A 302 3.96 -9.59 -5.75
N HIS A 303 4.83 -10.47 -6.23
CA HIS A 303 6.12 -10.10 -6.87
C HIS A 303 5.95 -9.20 -8.11
N ASP A 304 4.81 -9.30 -8.82
CA ASP A 304 4.46 -8.50 -9.99
C ASP A 304 3.78 -7.16 -9.61
N ASP A 305 3.94 -6.72 -8.36
CA ASP A 305 3.27 -5.55 -7.75
C ASP A 305 1.73 -5.63 -7.69
N SER A 306 1.09 -6.71 -8.17
CA SER A 306 -0.37 -6.86 -8.11
C SER A 306 -0.87 -7.06 -6.68
N LEU A 307 -2.05 -6.51 -6.39
CA LEU A 307 -2.69 -6.57 -5.07
C LEU A 307 -3.86 -7.56 -5.09
N SER A 308 -3.92 -8.44 -4.08
CA SER A 308 -5.00 -9.42 -3.94
C SER A 308 -5.40 -9.62 -2.48
N LEU A 309 -6.70 -9.66 -2.19
CA LEU A 309 -7.20 -9.89 -0.83
C LEU A 309 -7.04 -11.36 -0.44
N VAL A 310 -6.41 -11.64 0.70
CA VAL A 310 -6.14 -13.03 1.16
C VAL A 310 -6.89 -13.42 2.44
N ALA A 311 -7.33 -12.42 3.21
CA ALA A 311 -8.16 -12.65 4.39
C ALA A 311 -9.06 -11.44 4.67
N LEU A 312 -10.24 -11.68 5.21
CA LEU A 312 -11.24 -10.65 5.52
C LEU A 312 -12.09 -11.11 6.70
N ALA A 313 -12.49 -10.19 7.57
CA ALA A 313 -13.47 -10.47 8.60
C ALA A 313 -14.26 -9.25 9.05
N THR A 314 -15.41 -9.48 9.67
CA THR A 314 -16.16 -8.48 10.41
C THR A 314 -16.34 -8.84 11.88
N GLY A 315 -16.59 -7.84 12.73
CA GLY A 315 -17.02 -8.08 14.10
C GLY A 315 -16.48 -7.10 15.14
N THR A 316 -17.14 -7.05 16.30
CA THR A 316 -16.91 -6.05 17.35
C THR A 316 -17.04 -6.58 18.77
N LYS A 317 -17.17 -7.91 18.94
CA LYS A 317 -17.57 -8.52 20.21
C LYS A 317 -16.46 -9.40 20.79
N CYS A 318 -16.40 -9.47 22.12
CA CYS A 318 -15.54 -10.41 22.85
C CYS A 318 -16.36 -11.19 23.86
N LEU A 319 -15.93 -12.42 24.18
CA LEU A 319 -16.51 -13.20 25.27
C LEU A 319 -15.91 -12.76 26.61
N GLY A 320 -16.74 -12.78 27.66
CA GLY A 320 -16.28 -12.64 29.04
C GLY A 320 -15.47 -13.86 29.49
N GLU A 321 -14.77 -13.74 30.62
CA GLU A 321 -13.98 -14.85 31.18
C GLU A 321 -14.83 -16.08 31.49
N LEU A 322 -15.94 -15.91 32.23
CA LEU A 322 -16.85 -17.00 32.61
C LEU A 322 -17.41 -17.75 31.38
N ASP A 323 -17.80 -17.01 30.34
CA ASP A 323 -18.29 -17.62 29.09
C ASP A 323 -17.22 -18.45 28.37
N LEU A 324 -15.95 -18.09 28.54
CA LEU A 324 -14.83 -18.72 27.85
C LEU A 324 -14.37 -20.00 28.55
N ILE A 325 -14.48 -20.07 29.88
CA ILE A 325 -14.04 -21.21 30.71
C ILE A 325 -15.15 -22.23 30.98
N ASN A 326 -16.40 -21.97 30.56
CA ASN A 326 -17.47 -22.95 30.66
C ASN A 326 -17.24 -24.12 29.68
N THR A 327 -16.52 -25.14 30.16
CA THR A 327 -16.16 -26.37 29.44
C THR A 327 -17.22 -27.46 29.53
N GLU A 328 -18.17 -27.36 30.46
CA GLU A 328 -19.31 -28.30 30.57
C GLU A 328 -20.14 -28.33 29.29
N MET A 329 -20.22 -27.18 28.60
CA MET A 329 -21.05 -27.03 27.41
C MET A 329 -20.28 -27.16 26.09
N TYR A 330 -18.95 -27.02 26.08
CA TYR A 330 -18.17 -26.89 24.86
C TYR A 330 -16.80 -27.56 24.97
N GLU A 331 -16.41 -28.25 23.89
CA GLU A 331 -15.05 -28.78 23.75
C GLU A 331 -13.99 -27.68 23.86
N GLU A 332 -12.88 -28.01 24.52
CA GLU A 332 -11.78 -27.10 24.75
C GLU A 332 -11.16 -26.62 23.43
N GLY A 333 -10.90 -25.31 23.35
CA GLY A 333 -10.27 -24.70 22.16
C GLY A 333 -11.22 -24.45 20.97
N CYS A 334 -12.50 -24.81 21.06
CA CYS A 334 -13.48 -24.68 19.98
C CYS A 334 -14.22 -23.33 19.92
N ARG A 335 -14.03 -22.45 20.91
CA ARG A 335 -14.66 -21.13 20.95
C ARG A 335 -13.67 -20.00 20.71
N LEU A 336 -14.12 -18.96 20.01
CA LEU A 336 -13.36 -17.73 19.80
C LEU A 336 -13.54 -16.80 21.00
N ASN A 337 -12.43 -16.44 21.64
CA ASN A 337 -12.45 -15.49 22.75
C ASN A 337 -12.66 -14.04 22.30
N ASP A 338 -12.20 -13.71 21.09
CA ASP A 338 -12.20 -12.36 20.54
C ASP A 338 -12.68 -12.41 19.10
N SER A 339 -13.79 -11.73 18.84
CA SER A 339 -14.46 -11.64 17.54
C SER A 339 -14.43 -10.21 16.98
N HIS A 340 -13.44 -9.40 17.36
CA HIS A 340 -13.16 -8.18 16.62
C HIS A 340 -12.60 -8.50 15.24
N ALA A 341 -12.99 -7.71 14.25
CA ALA A 341 -12.62 -7.86 12.85
C ALA A 341 -11.11 -8.02 12.64
N GLU A 342 -10.27 -7.22 13.29
CA GLU A 342 -8.81 -7.27 13.14
C GLU A 342 -8.24 -8.61 13.60
N VAL A 343 -8.77 -9.15 14.71
CA VAL A 343 -8.34 -10.42 15.27
C VAL A 343 -8.81 -11.59 14.41
N LEU A 344 -10.05 -11.52 13.92
CA LEU A 344 -10.60 -12.55 13.04
C LEU A 344 -9.91 -12.57 11.68
N ALA A 345 -9.63 -11.40 11.09
CA ALA A 345 -8.91 -11.27 9.82
C ALA A 345 -7.51 -11.89 9.91
N ARG A 346 -6.78 -11.64 11.02
CA ARG A 346 -5.51 -12.33 11.27
C ARG A 346 -5.68 -13.85 11.34
N ARG A 347 -6.71 -14.35 12.02
CA ARG A 347 -6.91 -15.81 12.18
C ARG A 347 -7.37 -16.47 10.87
N ALA A 348 -8.13 -15.76 10.05
CA ALA A 348 -8.43 -16.12 8.68
C ALA A 348 -7.16 -16.16 7.81
N PHE A 349 -6.24 -15.21 8.02
CA PHE A 349 -4.95 -15.20 7.35
C PHE A 349 -4.07 -16.39 7.73
N LEU A 350 -4.11 -16.87 8.97
CA LEU A 350 -3.41 -18.10 9.33
C LEU A 350 -3.89 -19.30 8.50
N ARG A 351 -5.19 -19.40 8.20
CA ARG A 351 -5.71 -20.45 7.29
C ARG A 351 -5.13 -20.31 5.88
N TYR A 352 -5.02 -19.08 5.38
CA TYR A 352 -4.39 -18.81 4.09
C TYR A 352 -2.92 -19.23 4.08
N LEU A 353 -2.15 -18.92 5.15
CA LEU A 353 -0.76 -19.36 5.26
C LEU A 353 -0.62 -20.88 5.26
N TYR A 354 -1.49 -21.61 5.99
CA TYR A 354 -1.47 -23.07 5.96
C TYR A 354 -1.79 -23.63 4.57
N GLU A 355 -2.71 -23.02 3.83
CA GLU A 355 -3.03 -23.41 2.45
C GLU A 355 -1.83 -23.19 1.52
N GLU A 356 -1.13 -22.06 1.63
CA GLU A 356 0.05 -21.77 0.82
C GLU A 356 1.22 -22.71 1.12
N ILE A 357 1.38 -23.11 2.39
CA ILE A 357 2.33 -24.15 2.80
C ILE A 357 1.91 -25.51 2.21
N ASP A 358 0.62 -25.85 2.22
CA ASP A 358 0.12 -27.09 1.62
C ASP A 358 0.37 -27.14 0.10
N LEU A 359 0.11 -26.04 -0.61
CA LEU A 359 0.38 -25.91 -2.04
C LEU A 359 1.86 -26.15 -2.36
N LEU A 360 2.76 -25.58 -1.56
CA LEU A 360 4.21 -25.75 -1.69
C LEU A 360 4.62 -27.23 -1.63
N PHE A 361 3.98 -28.04 -0.77
CA PHE A 361 4.29 -29.47 -0.64
C PHE A 361 3.59 -30.37 -1.67
N CYS A 362 2.48 -29.93 -2.25
CA CYS A 362 1.79 -30.67 -3.31
C CYS A 362 2.36 -30.39 -4.72
N SER A 363 3.57 -29.83 -4.82
CA SER A 363 4.20 -29.40 -6.09
C SER A 363 3.35 -28.41 -6.90
N ALA A 364 2.42 -27.71 -6.24
CA ALA A 364 1.65 -26.62 -6.81
C ALA A 364 2.37 -25.29 -6.53
N ARG A 365 2.15 -24.28 -7.38
CA ARG A 365 2.78 -22.96 -7.21
C ARG A 365 2.16 -22.22 -6.02
N SER A 366 2.94 -21.99 -4.96
CA SER A 366 2.59 -21.03 -3.91
C SER A 366 2.76 -19.61 -4.42
N ASN A 367 1.88 -18.70 -3.98
CA ASN A 367 1.94 -17.27 -4.27
C ASN A 367 2.91 -16.52 -3.35
N ILE A 368 3.27 -17.10 -2.20
CA ILE A 368 3.98 -16.39 -1.14
C ILE A 368 5.26 -17.09 -0.67
N PHE A 369 5.37 -18.41 -0.82
CA PHE A 369 6.47 -19.19 -0.27
C PHE A 369 7.27 -19.91 -1.35
N THR A 370 8.57 -20.03 -1.09
CA THR A 370 9.50 -20.90 -1.82
C THR A 370 10.28 -21.78 -0.84
N LEU A 371 10.83 -22.88 -1.33
CA LEU A 371 11.78 -23.70 -0.59
C LEU A 371 13.20 -23.32 -1.00
N ASN A 372 14.08 -23.09 -0.03
CA ASN A 372 15.50 -22.98 -0.30
C ASN A 372 16.17 -24.36 -0.43
N GLU A 373 17.45 -24.38 -0.79
CA GLU A 373 18.26 -25.61 -0.94
C GLU A 373 18.28 -26.49 0.33
N LYS A 374 18.10 -25.87 1.51
CA LYS A 374 18.01 -26.55 2.81
C LYS A 374 16.59 -27.00 3.16
N LYS A 375 15.67 -27.00 2.19
CA LYS A 375 14.23 -27.31 2.34
C LYS A 375 13.54 -26.44 3.41
N GLN A 376 14.05 -25.24 3.69
CA GLN A 376 13.41 -24.28 4.58
C GLN A 376 12.50 -23.37 3.79
N ILE A 377 11.33 -23.08 4.34
CA ILE A 377 10.36 -22.18 3.72
C ILE A 377 10.84 -20.74 3.88
N SER A 378 10.90 -19.99 2.80
CA SER A 378 11.13 -18.54 2.79
C SER A 378 10.03 -17.82 2.02
N LEU A 379 9.86 -16.52 2.29
CA LEU A 379 8.97 -15.68 1.49
C LEU A 379 9.59 -15.38 0.13
N HIS A 380 8.77 -15.30 -0.92
CA HIS A 380 9.22 -14.75 -2.20
C HIS A 380 9.69 -13.29 -2.07
N ASN A 381 10.74 -12.95 -2.81
CA ASN A 381 11.17 -11.56 -2.93
C ASN A 381 10.06 -10.70 -3.53
N GLY A 382 9.89 -9.49 -3.00
CA GLY A 382 8.85 -8.54 -3.45
C GLY A 382 7.45 -8.79 -2.86
N VAL A 383 7.22 -9.89 -2.14
CA VAL A 383 5.95 -10.16 -1.45
C VAL A 383 5.82 -9.33 -0.18
N SER A 384 4.66 -8.70 0.01
CA SER A 384 4.35 -7.96 1.23
C SER A 384 2.86 -7.98 1.58
N PHE A 385 2.51 -7.57 2.80
CA PHE A 385 1.15 -7.63 3.32
C PHE A 385 0.67 -6.28 3.84
N HIS A 386 -0.53 -5.88 3.41
CA HIS A 386 -1.20 -4.65 3.79
C HIS A 386 -2.40 -4.99 4.67
N PHE A 387 -2.43 -4.47 5.90
CA PHE A 387 -3.52 -4.69 6.84
C PHE A 387 -4.54 -3.57 6.73
N PHE A 388 -5.80 -3.89 6.48
CA PHE A 388 -6.91 -2.93 6.43
C PHE A 388 -7.80 -3.06 7.66
N THR A 389 -8.25 -1.92 8.19
CA THR A 389 -9.34 -1.84 9.16
C THR A 389 -10.23 -0.65 8.87
N SER A 390 -11.55 -0.84 8.85
CA SER A 390 -12.50 0.23 8.51
C SER A 390 -12.59 1.33 9.58
N GLN A 391 -12.11 1.06 10.79
CA GLN A 391 -12.08 2.01 11.91
C GLN A 391 -10.74 1.93 12.62
N THR A 392 -10.36 2.99 13.34
CA THR A 392 -9.18 2.97 14.21
C THR A 392 -9.24 1.81 15.21
N PRO A 393 -8.18 1.00 15.35
CA PRO A 393 -8.14 -0.10 16.29
C PRO A 393 -8.50 0.36 17.71
N CYS A 394 -9.34 -0.42 18.41
CA CYS A 394 -9.69 -0.09 19.79
C CYS A 394 -8.44 -0.15 20.69
N GLY A 395 -8.40 0.72 21.72
CA GLY A 395 -7.22 0.93 22.56
C GLY A 395 -6.50 2.25 22.26
N ASP A 396 -5.19 2.28 22.44
CA ASP A 396 -4.37 3.50 22.40
C ASP A 396 -4.39 4.23 21.05
N CYS A 397 -4.57 3.51 19.93
CA CYS A 397 -4.69 4.11 18.60
C CYS A 397 -5.91 5.03 18.45
N SER A 398 -6.92 4.85 19.30
CA SER A 398 -8.17 5.60 19.26
C SER A 398 -8.19 6.82 20.19
N ILE A 399 -7.10 7.09 20.93
CA ILE A 399 -7.03 8.14 21.95
C ILE A 399 -6.30 9.37 21.39
N PHE A 400 -7.05 10.38 20.96
CA PHE A 400 -6.53 11.66 20.45
C PHE A 400 -7.64 12.73 20.49
N ARG A 401 -7.27 14.01 20.37
CA ARG A 401 -8.22 15.13 20.48
C ARG A 401 -9.30 15.08 19.39
N LYS A 402 -10.52 15.49 19.72
CA LYS A 402 -11.58 15.79 18.75
C LYS A 402 -11.40 17.22 18.25
N ASP A 403 -11.72 17.48 16.99
CA ASP A 403 -11.55 18.81 16.40
C ASP A 403 -12.71 19.79 16.65
N GLU A 404 -13.87 19.36 17.21
CA GLU A 404 -14.95 20.23 17.70
C GLU A 404 -15.90 19.44 18.65
N PHE A 405 -16.59 20.11 19.59
CA PHE A 405 -17.47 19.49 20.60
C PHE A 405 -18.93 19.94 20.42
N HIS A 406 -19.87 19.00 20.31
CA HIS A 406 -21.31 19.26 20.41
C HIS A 406 -21.86 18.70 21.73
N GLU A 407 -22.72 19.45 22.42
CA GLU A 407 -23.27 19.11 23.74
C GLU A 407 -23.87 17.69 23.85
N HIS A 408 -24.42 17.14 22.77
CA HIS A 408 -25.00 15.80 22.75
C HIS A 408 -23.99 14.65 22.89
N ASP A 409 -22.69 14.92 22.76
CA ASP A 409 -21.59 13.94 22.90
C ASP A 409 -20.87 14.04 24.26
N ALA A 410 -21.42 14.79 25.22
CA ALA A 410 -20.89 14.88 26.57
C ALA A 410 -20.90 13.52 27.31
N PRO A 411 -19.89 13.22 28.13
CA PRO A 411 -19.96 12.06 29.01
C PRO A 411 -21.17 12.19 29.95
N PRO A 412 -21.89 11.09 30.26
CA PRO A 412 -23.02 11.15 31.17
C PRO A 412 -22.57 11.64 32.55
N ASN A 413 -23.34 12.54 33.15
CA ASN A 413 -23.10 13.05 34.49
C ASN A 413 -22.94 11.88 35.48
N LYS A 414 -21.88 11.91 36.30
CA LYS A 414 -21.69 10.90 37.36
C LYS A 414 -22.84 11.01 38.36
N ILE A 415 -23.53 9.89 38.59
CA ILE A 415 -24.52 9.75 39.66
C ILE A 415 -23.79 9.87 41.00
N LYS A 416 -24.23 10.79 41.85
CA LYS A 416 -23.56 11.11 43.12
C LYS A 416 -24.07 10.26 44.28
N LYS A 417 -25.37 9.95 44.30
CA LYS A 417 -26.03 9.20 45.37
C LYS A 417 -27.26 8.45 44.84
N TYR A 418 -27.62 7.36 45.51
CA TYR A 418 -28.79 6.52 45.22
C TYR A 418 -29.58 6.43 46.52
N ASP A 419 -30.82 6.93 46.54
CA ASP A 419 -31.73 6.85 47.70
C ASP A 419 -33.12 6.44 47.22
N CYS A 420 -33.84 5.71 48.07
CA CYS A 420 -35.24 5.33 47.85
C CYS A 420 -36.12 6.05 48.88
N ASN A 421 -37.17 6.70 48.40
CA ASN A 421 -38.10 7.41 49.27
C ASN A 421 -39.04 6.40 49.93
N ASP A 422 -39.75 6.80 50.98
CA ASP A 422 -40.74 5.97 51.68
C ASP A 422 -41.91 5.48 50.79
N THR A 423 -42.03 5.98 49.55
CA THR A 423 -42.98 5.51 48.52
C THR A 423 -42.41 4.47 47.55
N GLY A 424 -41.13 4.10 47.65
CA GLY A 424 -40.47 3.14 46.77
C GLY A 424 -39.97 3.72 45.43
N ASP A 425 -40.08 5.04 45.23
CA ASP A 425 -39.55 5.72 44.05
C ASP A 425 -38.03 5.98 44.17
N VAL A 426 -37.31 5.82 43.06
CA VAL A 426 -35.85 6.04 42.99
C VAL A 426 -35.57 7.51 42.70
N ILE A 427 -34.90 8.22 43.62
CA ILE A 427 -34.35 9.56 43.37
C ILE A 427 -32.87 9.44 42.98
N VAL A 428 -32.54 9.94 41.79
CA VAL A 428 -31.15 9.99 41.28
C VAL A 428 -30.61 11.41 41.42
N GLU A 429 -29.59 11.59 42.26
CA GLU A 429 -28.94 12.88 42.45
C GLU A 429 -27.72 13.00 41.51
N TYR A 430 -27.81 13.90 40.53
CA TYR A 430 -26.72 14.22 39.59
C TYR A 430 -25.86 15.37 40.14
N SER A 431 -24.55 15.36 39.88
CA SER A 431 -23.71 16.51 40.22
C SER A 431 -24.14 17.74 39.40
N LYS A 432 -24.85 18.69 40.02
CA LYS A 432 -25.04 20.04 39.47
C LYS A 432 -23.73 20.80 39.56
N ASN A 433 -22.93 20.78 38.50
CA ASN A 433 -21.99 21.88 38.27
C ASN A 433 -22.72 22.90 37.38
N LYS A 434 -22.96 24.08 37.95
CA LYS A 434 -23.45 25.26 37.22
C LYS A 434 -22.55 25.48 36.00
N GLN A 435 -23.21 25.69 34.86
CA GLN A 435 -22.62 26.06 33.58
C GLN A 435 -21.83 27.38 33.75
N GLU A 436 -20.52 27.29 33.84
CA GLU A 436 -19.65 28.17 33.07
C GLU A 436 -19.33 27.39 31.79
N GLU A 437 -19.69 27.93 30.64
CA GLU A 437 -19.38 27.41 29.31
C GLU A 437 -17.85 27.45 29.06
N GLN A 438 -17.09 26.63 29.78
CA GLN A 438 -15.75 26.29 29.35
C GLN A 438 -15.88 25.21 28.28
N ASN A 439 -15.42 25.55 27.09
CA ASN A 439 -15.33 24.67 25.93
C ASN A 439 -14.32 23.53 26.23
N ILE A 440 -14.71 22.54 27.05
CA ILE A 440 -13.84 21.45 27.47
C ILE A 440 -13.57 20.57 26.25
N LYS A 441 -12.39 20.74 25.65
CA LYS A 441 -11.90 19.89 24.55
C LYS A 441 -11.92 18.43 24.99
N ASP A 442 -12.49 17.55 24.17
CA ASP A 442 -12.62 16.12 24.45
C ASP A 442 -11.71 15.28 23.53
N ILE A 443 -11.64 13.97 23.77
CA ILE A 443 -10.85 13.02 22.97
C ILE A 443 -11.75 11.98 22.31
N HIS A 444 -11.35 11.55 21.11
CA HIS A 444 -11.76 10.26 20.58
C HIS A 444 -11.25 9.15 21.52
N ARG A 445 -12.07 8.11 21.68
CA ARG A 445 -11.79 6.96 22.54
C ARG A 445 -12.73 5.80 22.22
N THR A 446 -12.29 4.60 22.54
CA THR A 446 -13.12 3.37 22.50
C THR A 446 -13.43 2.90 23.92
N GLY A 447 -14.27 1.88 24.08
CA GLY A 447 -14.59 1.30 25.40
C GLY A 447 -13.45 0.48 26.04
N ALA A 448 -12.22 0.57 25.53
CA ALA A 448 -11.08 -0.19 26.03
C ALA A 448 -10.48 0.47 27.28
N LYS A 449 -10.32 -0.29 28.35
CA LYS A 449 -9.90 0.19 29.67
C LYS A 449 -8.45 -0.20 29.96
N CYS A 450 -7.71 0.57 30.76
CA CYS A 450 -6.39 0.17 31.23
C CYS A 450 -6.43 -1.21 31.92
N ILE A 451 -5.40 -2.02 31.73
CA ILE A 451 -5.25 -3.27 32.48
C ILE A 451 -5.02 -2.93 33.95
N LYS A 452 -5.69 -3.64 34.87
CA LYS A 452 -5.58 -3.41 36.32
C LYS A 452 -4.16 -3.49 36.87
N THR A 453 -3.30 -4.32 36.26
CA THR A 453 -1.89 -4.53 36.66
C THR A 453 -0.93 -3.55 36.00
N ASP A 454 -1.40 -2.66 35.13
CA ASP A 454 -0.57 -1.61 34.53
C ASP A 454 -0.31 -0.49 35.55
N ARG A 455 0.91 0.07 35.52
CA ARG A 455 1.35 1.12 36.45
C ARG A 455 0.51 2.39 36.32
N TYR A 456 0.06 2.70 35.12
CA TYR A 456 -0.70 3.93 34.85
C TYR A 456 -2.16 3.60 34.56
N GLN A 457 -3.06 4.34 35.19
CA GLN A 457 -4.50 4.17 35.08
C GLN A 457 -5.16 5.45 34.53
N ASP A 458 -6.36 5.31 33.98
CA ASP A 458 -7.14 6.44 33.50
C ASP A 458 -7.47 7.39 34.66
N SER A 459 -7.25 8.69 34.47
CA SER A 459 -7.47 9.69 35.54
C SER A 459 -8.97 9.91 35.82
N HIS A 460 -9.82 9.60 34.84
CA HIS A 460 -11.25 9.87 34.85
C HIS A 460 -11.63 11.34 35.09
N LEU A 461 -10.68 12.27 34.86
CA LEU A 461 -10.92 13.70 34.82
C LEU A 461 -11.69 14.08 33.53
N PRO A 462 -12.41 15.22 33.49
CA PRO A 462 -13.16 15.63 32.32
C PRO A 462 -12.31 15.86 31.06
N GLY A 463 -12.95 15.72 29.88
CA GLY A 463 -12.39 16.09 28.58
C GLY A 463 -11.13 15.32 28.18
N VAL A 464 -10.12 16.07 27.70
CA VAL A 464 -8.82 15.53 27.26
C VAL A 464 -8.07 14.75 28.34
N ASN A 465 -8.37 14.98 29.62
CA ASN A 465 -7.64 14.35 30.72
C ASN A 465 -8.18 12.96 31.07
N TYR A 466 -9.34 12.56 30.54
CA TYR A 466 -10.03 11.32 30.96
C TYR A 466 -9.16 10.07 30.80
N HIS A 467 -8.58 9.88 29.62
CA HIS A 467 -7.77 8.71 29.30
C HIS A 467 -6.29 9.07 29.28
N VAL A 468 -5.45 8.21 29.89
CA VAL A 468 -4.00 8.27 29.72
C VAL A 468 -3.58 7.51 28.45
N THR A 469 -2.61 8.03 27.71
CA THR A 469 -2.01 7.34 26.56
C THR A 469 -0.80 6.51 26.99
N GLY A 470 -0.57 5.36 26.36
CA GLY A 470 0.60 4.52 26.64
C GLY A 470 0.29 3.16 27.27
N PRO A 471 -0.56 3.07 28.31
CA PRO A 471 -0.86 1.80 28.99
C PRO A 471 -1.45 0.72 28.08
N LEU A 472 -1.24 -0.54 28.45
CA LEU A 472 -1.94 -1.65 27.83
C LEU A 472 -3.42 -1.62 28.24
N ARG A 473 -4.30 -2.04 27.31
CA ARG A 473 -5.75 -1.94 27.51
C ARG A 473 -6.47 -3.26 27.24
N THR A 474 -7.51 -3.55 28.00
CA THR A 474 -8.47 -4.64 27.74
C THR A 474 -9.70 -4.12 27.03
N LYS A 475 -10.28 -4.98 26.18
CA LYS A 475 -11.54 -4.70 25.51
C LYS A 475 -12.71 -4.73 26.50
N PRO A 476 -13.85 -4.08 26.20
CA PRO A 476 -15.07 -4.31 26.96
C PRO A 476 -15.59 -5.73 26.67
N GLY A 477 -16.04 -6.44 27.71
CA GLY A 477 -16.73 -7.72 27.59
C GLY A 477 -18.25 -7.55 27.49
N ARG A 478 -18.98 -8.65 27.23
CA ARG A 478 -20.44 -8.68 27.34
C ARG A 478 -20.82 -8.92 28.80
N GLY A 479 -21.07 -7.85 29.56
CA GLY A 479 -21.29 -7.92 31.01
C GLY A 479 -19.98 -8.17 31.74
N ASN A 480 -19.55 -9.43 31.83
CA ASN A 480 -18.31 -9.79 32.52
C ASN A 480 -17.06 -9.28 31.79
N PRO A 481 -16.01 -8.83 32.52
CA PRO A 481 -14.75 -8.43 31.92
C PRO A 481 -14.16 -9.52 31.03
N THR A 482 -13.54 -9.11 29.91
CA THR A 482 -12.81 -10.03 29.03
C THR A 482 -11.32 -9.99 29.33
N LEU A 483 -10.66 -11.13 29.18
CA LEU A 483 -9.20 -11.24 29.23
C LEU A 483 -8.51 -10.81 27.91
N SER A 484 -9.30 -10.30 26.96
CA SER A 484 -8.81 -9.94 25.63
C SER A 484 -8.27 -8.52 25.60
N LEU A 485 -6.97 -8.39 25.30
CA LEU A 485 -6.37 -7.06 25.09
C LEU A 485 -6.93 -6.35 23.85
N SER A 486 -6.74 -5.05 23.82
CA SER A 486 -7.15 -4.13 22.76
C SER A 486 -6.54 -4.51 21.40
N CYS A 487 -7.16 -4.06 20.31
CA CYS A 487 -6.63 -4.30 18.97
C CYS A 487 -5.32 -3.55 18.75
N SER A 488 -5.17 -2.33 19.29
CA SER A 488 -3.90 -1.58 19.27
C SER A 488 -2.74 -2.40 19.84
N ASP A 489 -2.88 -2.94 21.06
CA ASP A 489 -1.82 -3.71 21.73
C ASP A 489 -1.48 -4.99 20.95
N LYS A 490 -2.51 -5.65 20.40
CA LYS A 490 -2.35 -6.86 19.60
C LYS A 490 -1.63 -6.60 18.29
N MET A 491 -2.03 -5.56 17.57
CA MET A 491 -1.37 -5.19 16.31
C MET A 491 0.06 -4.77 16.54
N ALA A 492 0.37 -4.04 17.63
CA ALA A 492 1.73 -3.74 18.03
C ALA A 492 2.56 -5.02 18.26
N LYS A 493 2.01 -5.98 19.01
CA LYS A 493 2.64 -7.30 19.18
C LYS A 493 2.86 -8.02 17.85
N TRP A 494 1.92 -7.96 16.90
CA TRP A 494 2.08 -8.60 15.59
C TRP A 494 3.10 -7.90 14.70
N ASN A 495 3.23 -6.58 14.82
CA ASN A 495 4.29 -5.83 14.16
C ASN A 495 5.68 -6.35 14.60
N ILE A 496 5.83 -6.69 15.89
CA ILE A 496 7.11 -7.13 16.46
C ILE A 496 7.36 -8.64 16.29
N LEU A 497 6.37 -9.50 16.53
CA LEU A 497 6.54 -10.96 16.47
C LEU A 497 6.16 -11.58 15.12
N GLY A 498 5.45 -10.82 14.29
CA GLY A 498 4.84 -11.29 13.05
C GLY A 498 3.42 -11.82 13.21
N LEU A 499 2.69 -11.85 12.10
CA LEU A 499 1.29 -12.25 12.01
C LEU A 499 1.10 -13.76 12.22
N GLN A 500 2.07 -14.59 11.86
CA GLN A 500 2.02 -16.05 11.85
C GLN A 500 1.83 -16.69 13.24
N GLY A 501 2.35 -16.04 14.29
CA GLY A 501 2.28 -16.56 15.66
C GLY A 501 3.17 -17.79 15.91
N ALA A 502 3.11 -18.30 17.14
CA ALA A 502 4.04 -19.29 17.68
C ALA A 502 4.13 -20.59 16.85
N LEU A 503 3.00 -21.25 16.55
CA LEU A 503 3.00 -22.54 15.85
C LEU A 503 3.64 -22.42 14.46
N LEU A 504 3.14 -21.51 13.62
CA LEU A 504 3.68 -21.31 12.27
C LEU A 504 5.11 -20.78 12.27
N SER A 505 5.57 -20.06 13.30
CA SER A 505 6.97 -19.61 13.38
C SER A 505 8.00 -20.74 13.45
N MET A 506 7.54 -21.97 13.69
CA MET A 506 8.40 -23.16 13.58
C MET A 506 8.63 -23.58 12.13
N LEU A 507 7.70 -23.24 11.23
CA LEU A 507 7.72 -23.66 9.81
C LEU A 507 8.16 -22.53 8.87
N ILE A 508 7.79 -21.29 9.18
CA ILE A 508 7.98 -20.13 8.29
C ILE A 508 8.62 -18.95 9.02
N PRO A 509 9.31 -18.04 8.29
CA PRO A 509 9.85 -16.82 8.86
C PRO A 509 8.76 -15.88 9.38
N PRO A 510 9.12 -14.89 10.21
CA PRO A 510 8.17 -13.88 10.69
C PRO A 510 7.51 -13.10 9.55
N ILE A 511 6.17 -13.09 9.51
CA ILE A 511 5.39 -12.35 8.52
C ILE A 511 5.06 -10.96 9.05
N LYS A 512 5.67 -9.92 8.48
CA LYS A 512 5.46 -8.52 8.87
C LYS A 512 4.37 -7.84 8.05
N MET A 513 3.77 -6.82 8.64
CA MET A 513 2.90 -5.88 7.93
C MET A 513 3.79 -4.82 7.26
N GLU A 514 3.61 -4.57 5.97
CA GLU A 514 4.24 -3.42 5.30
C GLU A 514 3.47 -2.14 5.64
N THR A 515 2.14 -2.20 5.57
CA THR A 515 1.27 -1.06 5.86
C THR A 515 0.07 -1.43 6.73
N VAL A 516 -0.42 -0.44 7.48
CA VAL A 516 -1.75 -0.46 8.10
C VAL A 516 -2.58 0.67 7.51
N VAL A 517 -3.69 0.32 6.89
CA VAL A 517 -4.65 1.23 6.25
C VAL A 517 -5.90 1.33 7.11
N VAL A 518 -6.25 2.55 7.52
CA VAL A 518 -7.51 2.85 8.21
C VAL A 518 -8.54 3.35 7.19
N GLY A 519 -9.78 2.89 7.27
CA GLY A 519 -10.88 3.32 6.39
C GLY A 519 -11.24 4.81 6.54
N GLY A 520 -11.81 5.38 5.48
CA GLY A 520 -12.29 6.75 5.45
C GLY A 520 -13.57 6.95 6.27
N GLY A 521 -13.88 8.22 6.58
CA GLY A 521 -15.08 8.59 7.33
C GLY A 521 -15.11 8.10 8.78
N CYS A 522 -13.95 7.79 9.36
CA CYS A 522 -13.78 7.55 10.78
C CYS A 522 -12.70 8.47 11.36
N PRO A 523 -12.74 8.78 12.67
CA PRO A 523 -11.70 9.58 13.30
C PRO A 523 -10.33 8.95 13.09
N PHE A 524 -9.32 9.74 12.77
CA PHE A 524 -7.96 9.25 12.52
C PHE A 524 -6.93 10.27 13.00
N SER A 525 -5.87 9.76 13.65
CA SER A 525 -4.68 10.53 13.98
C SER A 525 -3.46 9.68 13.69
N LEU A 526 -2.63 10.12 12.74
CA LEU A 526 -1.39 9.43 12.40
C LEU A 526 -0.47 9.34 13.63
N GLU A 527 -0.46 10.36 14.47
CA GLU A 527 0.32 10.37 15.71
C GLU A 527 -0.16 9.27 16.68
N ALA A 528 -1.47 9.20 16.95
CA ALA A 528 -2.04 8.19 17.83
C ALA A 528 -1.86 6.77 17.30
N MET A 529 -2.00 6.59 15.99
CA MET A 529 -1.74 5.30 15.33
C MET A 529 -0.28 4.89 15.49
N ASN A 530 0.67 5.78 15.19
CA ASN A 530 2.10 5.50 15.35
C ASN A 530 2.47 5.21 16.81
N ARG A 531 1.90 5.96 17.76
CA ARG A 531 2.04 5.73 19.19
C ARG A 531 1.54 4.35 19.58
N GLY A 532 0.30 4.03 19.25
CA GLY A 532 -0.36 2.80 19.66
C GLY A 532 0.24 1.54 19.04
N LEU A 533 0.78 1.63 17.80
CA LEU A 533 1.30 0.50 17.04
C LEU A 533 2.80 0.23 17.23
N TYR A 534 3.64 1.23 17.51
CA TYR A 534 5.07 0.96 17.72
C TYR A 534 5.81 1.96 18.62
N LYS A 535 5.57 3.29 18.54
CA LYS A 535 6.46 4.28 19.20
C LYS A 535 6.54 4.11 20.72
N ARG A 536 5.45 3.67 21.37
CA ARG A 536 5.43 3.47 22.83
C ARG A 536 6.13 2.19 23.30
N PHE A 537 6.49 1.29 22.38
CA PHE A 537 7.09 0.00 22.72
C PHE A 537 8.55 -0.13 22.34
N ASN A 538 9.00 0.51 21.25
CA ASN A 538 10.41 0.50 20.85
C ASN A 538 10.75 1.64 19.85
N LYS A 539 11.75 2.48 20.17
CA LYS A 539 12.19 3.61 19.32
C LYS A 539 13.08 3.18 18.14
N ASN A 540 13.74 2.01 18.23
CA ASN A 540 14.75 1.54 17.25
C ASN A 540 14.19 0.54 16.22
N MET A 541 12.87 0.54 16.00
CA MET A 541 12.19 -0.50 15.22
C MET A 541 11.78 -0.09 13.80
N TYR A 542 11.52 -1.10 12.98
CA TYR A 542 10.87 -0.97 11.66
C TYR A 542 9.63 -0.09 11.76
N LYS A 543 9.70 1.08 11.13
CA LYS A 543 8.62 2.07 11.06
C LYS A 543 7.51 1.53 10.16
N LEU A 544 6.43 1.05 10.79
CA LEU A 544 5.24 0.61 10.10
C LEU A 544 4.60 1.79 9.36
N LYS A 545 4.34 1.65 8.05
CA LYS A 545 3.66 2.68 7.27
C LYS A 545 2.17 2.69 7.64
N VAL A 546 1.69 3.81 8.17
CA VAL A 546 0.27 4.00 8.53
C VAL A 546 -0.34 4.99 7.56
N MET A 547 -1.50 4.65 7.00
CA MET A 547 -2.21 5.47 6.01
C MET A 547 -3.71 5.47 6.31
N GLN A 548 -4.42 6.48 5.84
CA GLN A 548 -5.89 6.53 5.87
C GLN A 548 -6.42 6.55 4.44
N ALA A 549 -7.29 5.60 4.11
CA ALA A 549 -8.02 5.60 2.85
C ALA A 549 -9.12 6.67 2.87
N GLN A 550 -9.43 7.22 1.71
CA GLN A 550 -10.59 8.11 1.51
C GLN A 550 -11.90 7.32 1.46
N VAL A 551 -11.84 6.05 1.04
CA VAL A 551 -13.03 5.19 0.94
C VAL A 551 -13.52 4.76 2.31
N SER A 552 -14.80 5.03 2.59
CA SER A 552 -15.48 4.66 3.83
C SER A 552 -16.27 3.36 3.72
N PHE A 553 -16.34 2.61 4.83
CA PHE A 553 -17.16 1.41 4.92
C PHE A 553 -18.56 1.75 5.40
N LYS A 554 -19.58 1.62 4.54
CA LYS A 554 -20.95 2.11 4.80
C LYS A 554 -21.60 1.56 6.07
N GLN A 555 -21.34 0.30 6.47
CA GLN A 555 -21.95 -0.33 7.64
C GLN A 555 -21.13 -0.14 8.93
N GLN A 556 -20.28 0.89 8.97
CA GLN A 556 -19.51 1.28 10.15
C GLN A 556 -20.37 2.02 11.19
N LYS A 557 -19.78 2.26 12.37
CA LYS A 557 -20.43 3.02 13.44
C LYS A 557 -20.70 4.45 12.94
N SER A 558 -21.92 4.95 13.15
CA SER A 558 -22.35 6.32 12.83
C SER A 558 -23.05 6.94 14.04
N HIS A 559 -23.38 8.24 13.97
CA HIS A 559 -24.04 8.98 15.06
C HIS A 559 -25.47 8.51 15.38
N ASN A 560 -26.12 7.76 14.47
CA ASN A 560 -27.45 7.21 14.72
C ASN A 560 -27.41 6.10 15.79
N LYS A 561 -28.52 5.90 16.52
CA LYS A 561 -28.70 4.88 17.59
C LYS A 561 -28.68 3.43 17.05
N LYS A 562 -27.55 3.01 16.45
CA LYS A 562 -27.31 1.65 15.96
C LYS A 562 -26.53 0.83 16.98
N HIS A 563 -26.85 -0.45 17.11
CA HIS A 563 -26.13 -1.36 18.01
C HIS A 563 -25.10 -2.23 17.26
N PRO A 564 -24.05 -2.72 17.92
CA PRO A 564 -23.04 -3.52 17.23
C PRO A 564 -23.59 -4.91 16.88
N CYS A 565 -23.43 -5.30 15.62
CA CYS A 565 -23.88 -6.57 15.05
C CYS A 565 -23.39 -7.77 15.89
N PRO A 566 -24.25 -8.75 16.21
CA PRO A 566 -23.90 -9.89 17.05
C PRO A 566 -23.07 -10.94 16.29
N SER A 567 -23.16 -10.95 14.96
CA SER A 567 -22.44 -11.87 14.08
C SER A 567 -21.15 -11.28 13.52
N SER A 568 -20.26 -12.18 13.14
CA SER A 568 -18.99 -11.91 12.49
C SER A 568 -18.89 -12.76 11.23
N ILE A 569 -18.48 -12.17 10.12
CA ILE A 569 -18.13 -12.91 8.91
C ILE A 569 -16.63 -13.13 8.91
N ILE A 570 -16.19 -14.31 8.49
CA ILE A 570 -14.78 -14.68 8.36
C ILE A 570 -14.58 -15.25 6.97
N TRP A 571 -13.64 -14.70 6.21
CA TRP A 571 -13.29 -15.16 4.87
C TRP A 571 -11.78 -15.31 4.71
N SER A 572 -11.34 -16.37 4.04
CA SER A 572 -9.95 -16.66 3.68
C SER A 572 -9.87 -17.07 2.21
N ALA A 573 -8.83 -16.63 1.49
CA ALA A 573 -8.56 -17.03 0.11
C ALA A 573 -8.03 -18.48 0.01
N VAL A 574 -8.88 -19.48 0.27
CA VAL A 574 -8.53 -20.90 0.26
C VAL A 574 -9.45 -21.69 -0.65
N ARG A 575 -9.00 -22.84 -1.18
CA ARG A 575 -9.75 -23.65 -2.17
C ARG A 575 -11.12 -24.12 -1.67
N HIS A 576 -11.26 -24.39 -0.37
CA HIS A 576 -12.48 -24.97 0.19
C HIS A 576 -12.95 -24.28 1.48
N ARG A 577 -14.27 -24.04 1.57
CA ARG A 577 -14.94 -23.39 2.71
C ARG A 577 -14.24 -22.10 3.10
N ASP A 578 -14.26 -21.17 2.15
CA ASP A 578 -13.61 -19.88 2.22
C ASP A 578 -14.30 -18.95 3.23
N THR A 579 -15.62 -19.06 3.38
CA THR A 579 -16.46 -18.19 4.23
C THR A 579 -17.11 -18.94 5.40
N GLU A 580 -17.09 -18.35 6.60
CA GLU A 580 -17.84 -18.80 7.77
C GLU A 580 -18.49 -17.60 8.49
N VAL A 581 -19.66 -17.82 9.10
CA VAL A 581 -20.30 -16.85 9.99
C VAL A 581 -20.18 -17.33 11.43
N ALA A 582 -19.75 -16.45 12.32
CA ALA A 582 -19.62 -16.69 13.74
C ALA A 582 -20.65 -15.88 14.54
N VAL A 583 -21.22 -16.50 15.57
CA VAL A 583 -22.09 -15.88 16.56
C VAL A 583 -21.61 -16.35 17.93
N GLU A 584 -21.32 -15.42 18.84
CA GLU A 584 -20.80 -15.73 20.19
C GLU A 584 -19.55 -16.62 20.22
N GLY A 585 -18.68 -16.39 19.24
CA GLY A 585 -17.44 -17.14 19.06
C GLY A 585 -17.64 -18.59 18.61
N ARG A 586 -18.82 -18.95 18.12
CA ARG A 586 -19.19 -20.28 17.58
C ARG A 586 -19.68 -20.13 16.15
N LYS A 587 -19.69 -21.21 15.38
CA LYS A 587 -20.26 -21.18 14.03
C LYS A 587 -21.76 -20.92 14.10
N GLN A 588 -22.28 -20.06 13.21
CA GLN A 588 -23.71 -19.78 13.14
C GLN A 588 -24.49 -21.08 12.91
N GLY A 589 -25.59 -21.26 13.65
CA GLY A 589 -26.40 -22.48 13.62
C GLY A 589 -25.86 -23.63 14.49
N ALA A 590 -24.69 -23.51 15.11
CA ALA A 590 -24.22 -24.50 16.08
C ALA A 590 -25.07 -24.47 17.36
N THR A 591 -25.85 -25.54 17.58
CA THR A 591 -26.66 -25.69 18.80
C THR A 591 -25.82 -26.25 19.94
N LYS A 592 -26.26 -25.99 21.18
CA LYS A 592 -25.65 -26.55 22.42
C LYS A 592 -25.65 -28.08 22.47
N ARG A 593 -26.46 -28.76 21.62
CA ARG A 593 -26.71 -30.22 21.67
C ARG A 593 -25.96 -31.04 20.60
N LYS A 594 -25.42 -30.43 19.53
CA LYS A 594 -24.65 -31.16 18.49
C LYS A 594 -23.16 -30.78 18.56
N LYS A 595 -22.33 -31.69 19.08
CA LYS A 595 -20.87 -31.63 18.91
C LYS A 595 -20.56 -31.75 17.41
N GLY A 596 -19.75 -30.86 16.82
CA GLY A 596 -19.14 -31.12 15.51
C GLY A 596 -19.21 -30.09 14.37
N SER A 597 -19.67 -28.85 14.56
CA SER A 597 -19.47 -27.79 13.54
C SER A 597 -18.72 -26.58 14.09
N ASN A 598 -17.43 -26.78 14.38
CA ASN A 598 -16.55 -25.73 14.87
C ASN A 598 -16.12 -24.79 13.73
N LEU A 599 -15.84 -23.53 14.08
CA LEU A 599 -15.21 -22.59 13.16
C LEU A 599 -13.78 -23.06 12.87
N ARG A 600 -13.39 -23.05 11.59
CA ARG A 600 -12.05 -23.51 11.15
C ARG A 600 -10.92 -22.62 11.62
N ILE A 601 -11.24 -21.39 12.01
CA ILE A 601 -10.25 -20.52 12.59
C ILE A 601 -9.96 -20.84 14.05
N THR A 602 -10.76 -21.61 14.82
CA THR A 602 -10.58 -21.80 16.29
C THR A 602 -9.21 -22.34 16.72
N ARG A 603 -8.87 -22.31 18.02
CA ARG A 603 -7.56 -22.82 18.48
C ARG A 603 -7.42 -24.29 18.17
N ARG A 604 -8.47 -25.08 18.45
CA ARG A 604 -8.51 -26.51 18.17
C ARG A 604 -8.33 -26.79 16.68
N ALA A 605 -9.12 -26.12 15.82
CA ALA A 605 -9.04 -26.32 14.36
C ALA A 605 -7.70 -25.91 13.76
N LEU A 606 -7.13 -24.76 14.15
CA LEU A 606 -5.80 -24.35 13.66
C LEU A 606 -4.68 -25.25 14.17
N PHE A 607 -4.81 -25.78 15.39
CA PHE A 607 -3.84 -26.73 15.92
C PHE A 607 -3.90 -28.07 15.18
N GLU A 608 -5.10 -28.53 14.82
CA GLU A 608 -5.29 -29.74 14.03
C GLU A 608 -4.67 -29.60 12.64
N VAL A 609 -4.87 -28.44 11.98
CA VAL A 609 -4.22 -28.14 10.70
C VAL A 609 -2.70 -28.11 10.86
N PHE A 610 -2.17 -27.46 11.92
CA PHE A 610 -0.73 -27.44 12.19
C PHE A 610 -0.13 -28.84 12.32
N LEU A 611 -0.75 -29.71 13.12
CA LEU A 611 -0.29 -31.08 13.31
C LEU A 611 -0.29 -31.85 11.98
N LYS A 612 -1.38 -31.78 11.21
CA LYS A 612 -1.44 -32.38 9.86
C LYS A 612 -0.38 -31.84 8.91
N THR A 613 -0.08 -30.54 8.98
CA THR A 613 1.02 -29.96 8.20
C THR A 613 2.37 -30.51 8.65
N CYS A 614 2.61 -30.68 9.96
CA CYS A 614 3.82 -31.29 10.48
C CYS A 614 3.98 -32.75 10.03
N ASP A 615 2.90 -33.55 10.02
CA ASP A 615 2.94 -34.92 9.49
C ASP A 615 3.39 -34.95 8.04
N LYS A 616 2.80 -34.10 7.19
CA LYS A 616 3.23 -33.96 5.79
C LYS A 616 4.69 -33.52 5.68
N TYR A 617 5.14 -32.64 6.58
CA TYR A 617 6.50 -32.12 6.60
C TYR A 617 7.53 -33.15 7.08
N GLN A 618 7.16 -34.08 7.96
CA GLN A 618 8.04 -35.18 8.40
C GLN A 618 8.40 -36.16 7.27
N HIS A 619 7.57 -36.26 6.23
CA HIS A 619 7.89 -37.03 5.03
C HIS A 619 8.93 -36.33 4.13
N SER A 620 9.33 -35.10 4.45
CA SER A 620 10.49 -34.40 3.89
C SER A 620 11.65 -34.41 4.91
N ASP A 621 12.91 -34.23 4.49
CA ASP A 621 14.12 -34.25 5.35
C ASP A 621 14.21 -33.12 6.41
N CYS A 622 13.13 -32.86 7.14
CA CYS A 622 13.01 -31.80 8.13
C CYS A 622 13.22 -32.32 9.57
N ASN A 623 13.86 -31.48 10.40
CA ASN A 623 14.10 -31.71 11.82
C ASN A 623 12.86 -31.55 12.74
N ILE A 624 11.67 -31.20 12.23
CA ILE A 624 10.46 -30.99 13.05
C ILE A 624 9.70 -32.31 13.17
N ARG A 625 9.70 -32.90 14.37
CA ARG A 625 8.97 -34.14 14.65
C ARG A 625 7.53 -33.87 15.08
N HIS A 626 6.56 -34.60 14.52
CA HIS A 626 5.16 -34.55 14.94
C HIS A 626 5.04 -35.04 16.39
N PRO A 627 4.51 -34.22 17.30
CA PRO A 627 4.29 -34.63 18.67
C PRO A 627 3.03 -35.50 18.82
N LYS A 628 3.19 -36.79 19.17
CA LYS A 628 2.05 -37.60 19.64
C LYS A 628 1.68 -37.16 21.07
N LYS A 629 0.39 -36.91 21.33
CA LYS A 629 -0.17 -36.56 22.65
C LYS A 629 0.46 -35.32 23.33
N ILE A 630 0.61 -34.21 22.60
CA ILE A 630 1.06 -32.93 23.17
C ILE A 630 -0.10 -31.97 23.41
N THR A 631 0.02 -31.15 24.44
CA THR A 631 -0.92 -30.05 24.66
C THR A 631 -0.67 -28.91 23.67
N TYR A 632 -1.72 -28.14 23.35
CA TYR A 632 -1.59 -26.93 22.54
C TYR A 632 -0.56 -25.94 23.12
N LEU A 633 -0.49 -25.83 24.45
CA LEU A 633 0.46 -24.96 25.16
C LEU A 633 1.90 -25.44 24.97
N ASP A 634 2.17 -26.72 25.18
CA ASP A 634 3.53 -27.26 25.11
C ASP A 634 4.06 -27.24 23.68
N CYS A 635 3.20 -27.53 22.69
CA CYS A 635 3.58 -27.39 21.29
C CYS A 635 3.97 -25.94 20.95
N LYS A 636 3.25 -24.93 21.48
CA LYS A 636 3.67 -23.52 21.31
C LYS A 636 5.01 -23.22 21.95
N LYS A 637 5.37 -23.84 23.09
CA LYS A 637 6.67 -23.62 23.75
C LYS A 637 7.85 -24.07 22.88
N TRP A 638 7.64 -24.97 21.93
CA TRP A 638 8.67 -25.44 21.00
C TRP A 638 9.18 -24.36 20.03
N SER A 639 8.41 -23.30 19.81
CA SER A 639 8.83 -22.13 19.02
C SER A 639 9.85 -21.26 19.77
N LYS A 640 11.03 -21.80 20.08
CA LYS A 640 12.03 -21.18 20.98
C LYS A 640 12.35 -19.73 20.61
N SER A 641 12.64 -19.43 19.35
CA SER A 641 12.94 -18.07 18.90
C SER A 641 11.76 -17.11 19.16
N TYR A 642 10.54 -17.51 18.80
CA TYR A 642 9.34 -16.71 19.04
C TYR A 642 9.07 -16.52 20.54
N GLN A 643 9.23 -17.58 21.36
CA GLN A 643 9.01 -17.50 22.81
C GLN A 643 10.06 -16.63 23.49
N ASN A 644 11.33 -16.76 23.14
CA ASN A 644 12.41 -15.94 23.68
C ASN A 644 12.13 -14.46 23.40
N LEU A 645 11.86 -14.11 22.13
CA LEU A 645 11.52 -12.74 21.77
C LEU A 645 10.25 -12.25 22.50
N TRP A 646 9.22 -13.09 22.63
CA TRP A 646 8.02 -12.72 23.36
C TRP A 646 8.25 -12.53 24.86
N ASN A 647 9.14 -13.31 25.47
CA ASN A 647 9.50 -13.18 26.88
C ASN A 647 10.29 -11.89 27.12
N THR A 648 11.25 -11.56 26.27
CA THR A 648 11.98 -10.28 26.30
C THR A 648 11.01 -9.09 26.16
N LEU A 649 10.09 -9.14 25.20
CA LEU A 649 9.09 -8.09 25.02
C LEU A 649 8.16 -7.97 26.22
N LYS A 650 7.80 -9.09 26.86
CA LYS A 650 7.02 -9.08 28.10
C LYS A 650 7.78 -8.43 29.25
N SER A 651 9.07 -8.68 29.42
CA SER A 651 9.84 -8.05 30.50
C SER A 651 10.05 -6.56 30.28
N GLU A 652 10.19 -6.11 29.03
CA GLU A 652 10.53 -4.73 28.69
C GLU A 652 9.28 -3.85 28.49
N SER A 653 8.50 -4.13 27.45
CA SER A 653 7.50 -3.19 26.92
C SER A 653 6.05 -3.67 27.09
N PHE A 654 5.83 -4.96 27.39
CA PHE A 654 4.51 -5.59 27.52
C PHE A 654 4.30 -6.24 28.90
N HIS A 655 4.88 -5.67 29.96
CA HIS A 655 4.88 -6.22 31.32
C HIS A 655 3.48 -6.48 31.90
N ALA A 656 2.50 -5.59 31.62
CA ALA A 656 1.12 -5.77 32.06
C ALA A 656 0.30 -6.75 31.19
N TRP A 657 0.91 -7.44 30.20
CA TRP A 657 0.19 -8.36 29.32
C TRP A 657 -0.25 -9.63 30.05
N ASN A 658 -1.54 -9.70 30.39
CA ASN A 658 -2.14 -10.84 31.09
C ASN A 658 -1.89 -12.19 30.42
N SER A 659 -1.50 -13.17 31.24
CA SER A 659 -1.46 -14.58 30.84
C SER A 659 -2.89 -15.13 30.73
N LYS A 660 -3.13 -15.96 29.71
CA LYS A 660 -4.42 -16.65 29.59
C LYS A 660 -4.46 -17.82 30.56
N PRO A 661 -5.63 -18.15 31.15
CA PRO A 661 -5.81 -19.34 31.96
C PRO A 661 -5.24 -20.59 31.29
N THR A 662 -4.53 -21.41 32.07
CA THR A 662 -3.85 -22.62 31.60
C THR A 662 -4.84 -23.61 30.99
N SER A 663 -6.03 -23.76 31.59
CA SER A 663 -7.14 -24.59 31.11
C SER A 663 -7.54 -24.30 29.66
N LEU A 664 -7.38 -23.07 29.18
CA LEU A 664 -7.72 -22.70 27.80
C LEU A 664 -6.65 -23.10 26.77
N GLN A 665 -5.53 -23.66 27.23
CA GLN A 665 -4.35 -23.95 26.42
C GLN A 665 -3.81 -25.38 26.61
N THR A 666 -4.22 -26.12 27.64
CA THR A 666 -3.71 -27.48 27.93
C THR A 666 -4.47 -28.62 27.25
N PHE A 667 -5.42 -28.31 26.37
CA PHE A 667 -6.14 -29.34 25.62
C PHE A 667 -5.23 -30.08 24.62
N VAL A 668 -5.60 -31.33 24.34
CA VAL A 668 -4.94 -32.24 23.39
C VAL A 668 -5.91 -32.55 22.23
N LEU A 669 -5.36 -32.97 21.08
CA LEU A 669 -6.11 -33.39 19.89
C LEU A 669 -6.19 -34.90 19.75
#